data_AF-A0A7K9RQZ1-F1
#
_entry.id   AF-A0A7K9RQZ1-F1
#
_cell.length_a   1.000
_cell.length_b   1.000
_cell.length_c   1.000
_cell.angle_alpha   90.00
_cell.angle_beta   90.00
_cell.angle_gamma   90.00
#
_symmetry.space_group_name_H-M   'P 1'
#
loop_
_entity.id
_entity.type
_entity.pdbx_description
1 polymer ?
#
loop_
_entity_poly.entity_id
_entity_poly.type
_entity_poly.pdbx_seq_one_letter_code
_entity_poly.pdbx_strand_id
1 'polypeptide(L)'
;MALPDSVTTCLSQPVHYAICKLGFEKTDTYDINNILSGNGEVCWEAVTEHVCYLESDQGVDYIKSIRSLGPVCESVNLYFKSLTKEQFVIQYASWFHWTNCTEVFLEVFDVLQYTQATEVALGLMKLTSCLERALGDVYLLKDNDCPFLLRDLLASEQLADVFGQAVMNVLRVFIGSPRGLNLRNILWHGFASPQEIPAKYCAMLLFLTAGLGQLLQTYLLQTKGVLVHRPYVIFISLEELDAFPGKYLNNEILSIAEELVKLSSFVLKIMLPFWITALAAFKQSRYADSVILLLPQLEVGLRLLFTTSNKCPNRLLTAESSAFYTTFDEMLAKHLDNEEVNQLPVVLEEPAMASDFLWDFLNHQEGPRIRDRLSHGEINLETFPREVANQIVGFAITILCRFSDEDMFSLKEHMVIKPLMNCASCYRSRFHPISRLKKQVLECRKSIHLWAELPTVPEEQVQKIKGLEGNAEADTLISMISEIISQLQHYMPQNCCSSDDPINSVLTERLLVELCDTRICTLYSPRAVLEVVAVLRRISAQCHQVSQQVIAGAELRYTQWVNKTLRSRQRHNYRRMLNSIKFLSPVLQLILLLITLELVSVHSVCKKNPFDYQQYLKFLKSVLQYTENLVTYTSPEKNKWDETMEFTKKTLIKLRKVSERKLMLVHLAM
;
A
#
# COMPACT_ATOMS: atom_id res chain seq x y z
N MET A 1 18.53 -23.97 19.13
CA MET A 1 18.45 -23.04 20.29
C MET A 1 16.98 -23.04 20.69
N ALA A 2 16.64 -23.44 21.91
CA ALA A 2 15.25 -23.71 22.31
C ALA A 2 14.37 -22.45 22.11
N LEU A 3 13.26 -22.61 21.39
CA LEU A 3 12.17 -21.63 21.40
C LEU A 3 11.77 -21.34 22.85
N PRO A 4 11.42 -20.09 23.20
CA PRO A 4 10.98 -19.79 24.55
C PRO A 4 9.59 -20.40 24.75
N ASP A 5 9.56 -21.64 25.22
CA ASP A 5 8.36 -22.35 25.70
C ASP A 5 7.72 -21.66 26.93
N SER A 6 8.19 -20.48 27.32
CA SER A 6 7.84 -19.73 28.53
C SER A 6 7.09 -18.42 28.29
N VAL A 7 6.77 -18.03 27.04
CA VAL A 7 6.00 -16.79 26.79
C VAL A 7 4.54 -17.00 27.18
N THR A 8 4.20 -16.60 28.40
CA THR A 8 2.84 -16.64 28.96
C THR A 8 2.05 -15.35 28.76
N THR A 9 2.70 -14.31 28.22
CA THR A 9 2.12 -12.99 27.97
C THR A 9 2.82 -12.34 26.77
N CYS A 10 2.06 -11.59 25.96
CA CYS A 10 2.61 -10.80 24.85
C CYS A 10 2.77 -9.31 25.21
N LEU A 11 2.34 -8.92 26.40
CA LEU A 11 2.42 -7.58 26.94
C LEU A 11 3.65 -7.43 27.84
N SER A 12 4.34 -6.29 27.81
CA SER A 12 5.33 -6.00 28.85
C SER A 12 4.66 -5.81 30.20
N GLN A 13 5.39 -6.03 31.30
CA GLN A 13 4.82 -6.03 32.65
C GLN A 13 4.01 -4.75 32.99
N PRO A 14 4.46 -3.52 32.69
CA PRO A 14 3.68 -2.31 32.93
C PRO A 14 2.37 -2.28 32.12
N VAL A 15 2.43 -2.68 30.85
CA VAL A 15 1.28 -2.69 29.94
C VAL A 15 0.27 -3.77 30.36
N HIS A 16 0.76 -4.96 30.70
CA HIS A 16 -0.07 -6.04 31.24
C HIS A 16 -0.78 -5.60 32.53
N TYR A 17 -0.10 -4.90 33.45
CA TYR A 17 -0.75 -4.37 34.65
C TYR A 17 -1.84 -3.36 34.29
N ALA A 18 -1.56 -2.40 33.39
CA ALA A 18 -2.52 -1.39 32.98
C ALA A 18 -3.77 -1.98 32.32
N ILE A 19 -3.63 -2.98 31.46
CA ILE A 19 -4.75 -3.57 30.71
C ILE A 19 -5.51 -4.61 31.54
N CYS A 20 -4.79 -5.56 32.15
CA CYS A 20 -5.41 -6.75 32.72
C CYS A 20 -5.78 -6.61 34.20
N LYS A 21 -5.19 -5.65 34.92
CA LYS A 21 -5.32 -5.54 36.38
C LYS A 21 -5.86 -4.19 36.85
N LEU A 22 -5.29 -3.09 36.38
CA LEU A 22 -5.63 -1.74 36.83
C LEU A 22 -7.12 -1.43 36.58
N GLY A 23 -7.83 -0.95 37.60
CA GLY A 23 -9.27 -0.68 37.53
C GLY A 23 -10.17 -1.91 37.72
N PHE A 24 -9.61 -3.12 37.70
CA PHE A 24 -10.32 -4.37 38.05
C PHE A 24 -9.79 -4.99 39.35
N GLU A 25 -9.06 -4.20 40.13
CA GLU A 25 -8.44 -4.59 41.41
C GLU A 25 -9.49 -4.86 42.49
N LYS A 26 -10.69 -4.28 42.34
CA LYS A 26 -11.86 -4.48 43.19
C LYS A 26 -13.00 -5.05 42.37
N THR A 27 -13.85 -5.83 43.00
CA THR A 27 -15.09 -6.39 42.41
C THR A 27 -16.28 -5.43 42.51
N ASP A 28 -16.04 -4.18 42.88
CA ASP A 28 -17.09 -3.17 43.01
C ASP A 28 -17.63 -2.84 41.61
N THR A 29 -18.97 -2.81 41.49
CA THR A 29 -19.65 -2.40 40.26
C THR A 29 -20.23 -0.99 40.45
N TYR A 30 -20.19 -0.19 39.39
CA TYR A 30 -20.87 1.11 39.36
C TYR A 30 -22.34 0.91 38.99
N ASP A 31 -23.27 1.65 39.61
CA ASP A 31 -24.69 1.49 39.25
C ASP A 31 -24.92 1.95 37.80
N ILE A 32 -25.39 1.05 36.95
CA ILE A 32 -25.67 1.32 35.52
C ILE A 32 -26.68 2.47 35.36
N ASN A 33 -27.60 2.65 36.31
CA ASN A 33 -28.62 3.71 36.28
C ASN A 33 -28.03 5.12 36.44
N ASN A 34 -26.79 5.23 36.92
CA ASN A 34 -26.09 6.51 37.02
C ASN A 34 -25.41 6.90 35.70
N ILE A 35 -25.05 5.92 34.85
CA ILE A 35 -24.37 6.14 33.56
C ILE A 35 -25.31 6.00 32.35
N LEU A 36 -26.51 5.45 32.55
CA LEU A 36 -27.51 5.25 31.51
C LEU A 36 -28.87 5.77 31.99
N SER A 37 -29.53 6.59 31.18
CA SER A 37 -30.90 7.02 31.43
C SER A 37 -31.93 5.94 31.07
N GLY A 38 -33.16 6.07 31.56
CA GLY A 38 -34.24 5.10 31.29
C GLY A 38 -34.63 4.96 29.80
N ASN A 39 -34.28 5.93 28.96
CA ASN A 39 -34.47 5.93 27.51
C ASN A 39 -33.22 5.44 26.73
N GLY A 40 -32.16 5.02 27.42
CA GLY A 40 -30.96 4.47 26.79
C GLY A 40 -29.92 5.49 26.35
N GLU A 41 -29.97 6.71 26.88
CA GLU A 41 -28.98 7.75 26.62
C GLU A 41 -27.80 7.63 27.58
N VAL A 42 -26.61 7.88 27.07
CA VAL A 42 -25.37 7.85 27.85
C VAL A 42 -25.26 9.11 28.69
N CYS A 43 -25.17 8.96 30.00
CA CYS A 43 -24.91 10.07 30.92
C CYS A 43 -23.42 10.41 30.90
N TRP A 44 -23.02 11.29 29.98
CA TRP A 44 -21.62 11.69 29.81
C TRP A 44 -21.02 12.41 31.03
N GLU A 45 -21.83 13.13 31.81
CA GLU A 45 -21.38 13.76 33.06
C GLU A 45 -20.82 12.69 34.02
N ALA A 46 -21.63 11.65 34.31
CA ALA A 46 -21.21 10.54 35.17
C ALA A 46 -19.98 9.79 34.62
N VAL A 47 -19.88 9.56 33.31
CA VAL A 47 -18.72 8.88 32.71
C VAL A 47 -17.45 9.75 32.80
N THR A 48 -17.58 11.06 32.55
CA THR A 48 -16.43 11.97 32.51
C THR A 48 -15.89 12.36 33.88
N GLU A 49 -16.71 12.24 34.94
CA GLU A 49 -16.25 12.36 36.35
C GLU A 49 -15.14 11.38 36.70
N HIS A 50 -15.05 10.23 36.02
CA HIS A 50 -14.00 9.25 36.21
C HIS A 50 -12.67 9.61 35.51
N VAL A 51 -12.62 10.67 34.71
CA VAL A 51 -11.38 11.15 34.10
C VAL A 51 -10.65 12.08 35.08
N CYS A 52 -9.45 11.69 35.48
CA CYS A 52 -8.60 12.46 36.38
C CYS A 52 -7.60 13.30 35.59
N TYR A 53 -7.25 14.46 36.14
CA TYR A 53 -6.29 15.39 35.54
C TYR A 53 -5.09 15.60 36.48
N LEU A 54 -3.92 15.87 35.89
CA LEU A 54 -2.70 16.21 36.61
C LEU A 54 -2.79 17.66 37.13
N GLU A 55 -2.29 17.88 38.34
CA GLU A 55 -2.32 19.20 39.00
C GLU A 55 -1.46 20.24 38.29
N SER A 56 -0.42 19.82 37.57
CA SER A 56 0.61 20.71 37.02
C SER A 56 0.27 21.30 35.65
N ASP A 57 -0.37 20.53 34.75
CA ASP A 57 -0.57 20.90 33.34
C ASP A 57 -1.99 20.65 32.82
N GLN A 58 -2.92 20.25 33.71
CA GLN A 58 -4.27 19.79 33.34
C GLN A 58 -4.29 18.69 32.27
N GLY A 59 -3.17 17.98 32.08
CA GLY A 59 -3.12 16.78 31.26
C GLY A 59 -3.90 15.63 31.91
N VAL A 60 -4.36 14.67 31.11
CA VAL A 60 -5.07 13.49 31.64
C VAL A 60 -4.10 12.64 32.48
N ASP A 61 -4.45 12.37 33.73
CA ASP A 61 -3.80 11.37 34.58
C ASP A 61 -4.34 9.99 34.18
N TYR A 62 -3.67 9.37 33.21
CA TYR A 62 -4.10 8.10 32.62
C TYR A 62 -4.22 6.98 33.66
N ILE A 63 -3.30 6.88 34.63
CA ILE A 63 -3.32 5.79 35.60
C ILE A 63 -4.51 5.92 36.55
N LYS A 64 -4.76 7.12 37.08
CA LYS A 64 -5.95 7.34 37.93
C LYS A 64 -7.24 7.17 37.14
N SER A 65 -7.26 7.66 35.89
CA SER A 65 -8.44 7.55 35.01
C SER A 65 -8.76 6.09 34.67
N ILE A 66 -7.77 5.27 34.30
CA ILE A 66 -7.98 3.84 34.04
C ILE A 66 -8.52 3.14 35.30
N ARG A 67 -7.93 3.43 36.47
CA ARG A 67 -8.39 2.86 37.74
C ARG A 67 -9.85 3.22 38.03
N SER A 68 -10.24 4.47 37.76
CA SER A 68 -11.59 4.98 38.03
C SER A 68 -12.63 4.48 37.01
N LEU A 69 -12.24 4.33 35.74
CA LEU A 69 -13.12 3.87 34.65
C LEU A 69 -13.31 2.34 34.64
N GLY A 70 -12.44 1.56 35.30
CA GLY A 70 -12.54 0.10 35.34
C GLY A 70 -13.90 -0.43 35.83
N PRO A 71 -14.42 0.01 36.99
CA PRO A 71 -15.76 -0.37 37.47
C PRO A 71 -16.89 0.01 36.50
N VAL A 72 -16.77 1.15 35.81
CA VAL A 72 -17.74 1.59 34.79
C VAL A 72 -17.74 0.61 33.61
N CYS A 73 -16.56 0.18 33.16
CA CYS A 73 -16.43 -0.80 32.08
C CYS A 73 -17.07 -2.15 32.46
N GLU A 74 -16.93 -2.58 33.72
CA GLU A 74 -17.57 -3.80 34.22
C GLU A 74 -19.10 -3.68 34.17
N SER A 75 -19.65 -2.56 34.67
CA SER A 75 -21.10 -2.33 34.69
C SER A 75 -21.71 -2.30 33.30
N VAL A 76 -21.06 -1.63 32.34
CA VAL A 76 -21.49 -1.61 30.92
C VAL A 76 -21.47 -3.02 30.33
N ASN A 77 -20.43 -3.80 30.60
CA ASN A 77 -20.33 -5.18 30.13
C ASN A 77 -21.42 -6.09 30.70
N LEU A 78 -21.71 -5.99 32.01
CA LEU A 78 -22.80 -6.74 32.64
C LEU A 78 -24.16 -6.34 32.08
N TYR A 79 -24.37 -5.04 31.85
CA TYR A 79 -25.58 -4.53 31.23
C TYR A 79 -25.77 -5.06 29.80
N PHE A 80 -24.74 -5.00 28.94
CA PHE A 80 -24.83 -5.56 27.59
C PHE A 80 -25.05 -7.08 27.57
N LYS A 81 -24.49 -7.82 28.53
CA LYS A 81 -24.79 -9.25 28.70
C LYS A 81 -26.21 -9.53 29.18
N SER A 82 -26.89 -8.55 29.78
CA SER A 82 -28.28 -8.69 30.20
C SER A 82 -29.29 -8.49 29.07
N LEU A 83 -28.87 -7.89 27.95
CA LEU A 83 -29.73 -7.58 26.81
C LEU A 83 -29.78 -8.73 25.80
N THR A 84 -30.95 -8.95 25.20
CA THR A 84 -31.05 -9.74 23.95
C THR A 84 -30.59 -8.91 22.76
N LYS A 85 -30.30 -9.58 21.64
CA LYS A 85 -29.95 -8.90 20.38
C LYS A 85 -31.04 -7.94 19.93
N GLU A 86 -32.31 -8.33 20.04
CA GLU A 86 -33.45 -7.50 19.64
C GLU A 86 -33.55 -6.24 20.51
N GLN A 87 -33.38 -6.39 21.83
CA GLN A 87 -33.37 -5.25 22.75
C GLN A 87 -32.23 -4.29 22.43
N PHE A 88 -31.03 -4.81 22.20
CA PHE A 88 -29.87 -4.00 21.84
C PHE A 88 -30.08 -3.26 20.51
N VAL A 89 -30.59 -3.94 19.48
CA VAL A 89 -30.87 -3.33 18.17
C VAL A 89 -31.91 -2.21 18.29
N ILE A 90 -33.02 -2.46 18.98
CA ILE A 90 -34.08 -1.46 19.20
C ILE A 90 -33.52 -0.23 19.90
N GLN A 91 -32.65 -0.43 20.90
CA GLN A 91 -32.15 0.65 21.73
C GLN A 91 -30.96 1.41 21.10
N TYR A 92 -30.05 0.72 20.41
CA TYR A 92 -28.76 1.28 20.01
C TYR A 92 -28.48 1.36 18.51
N ALA A 93 -29.17 0.62 17.64
CA ALA A 93 -28.80 0.56 16.21
C ALA A 93 -28.79 1.94 15.54
N SER A 94 -29.79 2.77 15.83
CA SER A 94 -29.88 4.14 15.29
C SER A 94 -28.71 5.03 15.70
N TRP A 95 -28.10 4.78 16.87
CA TRP A 95 -26.96 5.52 17.40
C TRP A 95 -25.63 5.15 16.76
N PHE A 96 -25.60 4.12 15.89
CA PHE A 96 -24.41 3.78 15.11
C PHE A 96 -24.47 4.26 13.66
N HIS A 97 -25.61 4.78 13.19
CA HIS A 97 -25.77 5.21 11.79
C HIS A 97 -24.73 6.25 11.34
N TRP A 98 -24.28 7.12 12.26
CA TRP A 98 -23.25 8.13 11.98
C TRP A 98 -21.88 7.56 11.64
N THR A 99 -21.65 6.27 11.83
CA THR A 99 -20.39 5.61 11.50
C THR A 99 -20.34 5.09 10.08
N ASN A 100 -21.49 5.02 9.39
CA ASN A 100 -21.64 4.38 8.08
C ASN A 100 -21.20 2.90 8.04
N CYS A 101 -21.20 2.22 9.20
CA CYS A 101 -20.84 0.81 9.36
C CYS A 101 -21.55 0.16 10.56
N THR A 102 -22.84 0.48 10.75
CA THR A 102 -23.71 -0.03 11.82
C THR A 102 -23.57 -1.53 12.06
N GLU A 103 -23.47 -2.31 11.00
CA GLU A 103 -23.49 -3.77 11.09
C GLU A 103 -22.25 -4.34 11.79
N VAL A 104 -21.11 -3.65 11.70
CA VAL A 104 -19.91 -3.98 12.47
C VAL A 104 -20.17 -3.84 13.97
N PHE A 105 -20.86 -2.80 14.40
CA PHE A 105 -21.16 -2.56 15.82
C PHE A 105 -22.19 -3.58 16.35
N LEU A 106 -23.15 -3.98 15.52
CA LEU A 106 -24.13 -5.03 15.88
C LEU A 106 -23.47 -6.41 15.96
N GLU A 107 -22.56 -6.75 15.04
CA GLU A 107 -21.79 -7.99 15.07
C GLU A 107 -20.93 -8.07 16.34
N VAL A 108 -20.34 -6.96 16.76
CA VAL A 108 -19.51 -6.91 17.98
C VAL A 108 -20.35 -7.15 19.24
N PHE A 109 -21.61 -6.69 19.27
CA PHE A 109 -22.52 -7.05 20.35
C PHE A 109 -22.73 -8.57 20.45
N ASP A 110 -22.91 -9.26 19.32
CA ASP A 110 -23.06 -10.72 19.31
C ASP A 110 -21.81 -11.41 19.91
N VAL A 111 -20.61 -10.93 19.58
CA VAL A 111 -19.35 -11.45 20.12
C VAL A 111 -19.28 -11.35 21.65
N LEU A 112 -19.78 -10.25 22.22
CA LEU A 112 -19.78 -10.03 23.68
C LEU A 112 -20.63 -11.07 24.43
N GLN A 113 -21.63 -11.68 23.76
CA GLN A 113 -22.49 -12.70 24.36
C GLN A 113 -21.76 -14.05 24.51
N TYR A 114 -20.96 -14.44 23.51
CA TYR A 114 -20.33 -15.77 23.47
C TYR A 114 -18.90 -15.81 24.03
N THR A 115 -18.28 -14.64 24.28
CA THR A 115 -16.97 -14.46 24.95
C THR A 115 -15.83 -15.33 24.36
N GLN A 116 -15.78 -15.51 23.04
CA GLN A 116 -14.59 -16.12 22.41
C GLN A 116 -13.46 -15.10 22.34
N ALA A 117 -12.32 -15.44 22.96
CA ALA A 117 -11.23 -14.51 23.20
C ALA A 117 -10.65 -13.86 21.92
N THR A 118 -10.52 -14.63 20.83
CA THR A 118 -10.06 -14.12 19.54
C THR A 118 -11.05 -13.18 18.87
N GLU A 119 -12.35 -13.46 19.01
CA GLU A 119 -13.44 -12.63 18.46
C GLU A 119 -13.53 -11.29 19.18
N VAL A 120 -13.28 -11.24 20.50
CA VAL A 120 -13.24 -9.97 21.25
C VAL A 120 -12.15 -9.04 20.69
N ALA A 121 -10.96 -9.57 20.44
CA ALA A 121 -9.86 -8.82 19.86
C ALA A 121 -10.15 -8.39 18.40
N LEU A 122 -10.72 -9.28 17.58
CA LEU A 122 -11.17 -8.94 16.22
C LEU A 122 -12.21 -7.83 16.24
N GLY A 123 -13.23 -7.95 17.10
CA GLY A 123 -14.26 -6.95 17.30
C GLY A 123 -13.68 -5.61 17.69
N LEU A 124 -12.71 -5.57 18.61
CA LEU A 124 -12.05 -4.32 19.02
C LEU A 124 -11.23 -3.68 17.88
N MET A 125 -10.52 -4.48 17.07
CA MET A 125 -9.81 -3.97 15.90
C MET A 125 -10.77 -3.38 14.86
N LYS A 126 -11.91 -4.03 14.61
CA LYS A 126 -12.97 -3.53 13.72
C LYS A 126 -13.61 -2.25 14.26
N LEU A 127 -14.03 -2.25 15.53
CA LEU A 127 -14.62 -1.09 16.22
C LEU A 127 -13.70 0.12 16.16
N THR A 128 -12.43 -0.05 16.53
CA THR A 128 -11.48 1.08 16.59
C THR A 128 -11.19 1.67 15.23
N SER A 129 -11.10 0.85 14.18
CA SER A 129 -10.90 1.31 12.80
C SER A 129 -12.11 2.06 12.26
N CYS A 130 -13.32 1.54 12.52
CA CYS A 130 -14.57 2.16 12.14
C CYS A 130 -14.79 3.49 12.88
N LEU A 131 -14.51 3.52 14.18
CA LEU A 131 -14.62 4.73 15.00
C LEU A 131 -13.60 5.79 14.57
N GLU A 132 -12.35 5.42 14.30
CA GLU A 132 -11.33 6.34 13.79
C GLU A 132 -11.76 7.02 12.49
N ARG A 133 -12.29 6.24 11.53
CA ARG A 133 -12.86 6.79 10.30
C ARG A 133 -14.03 7.73 10.55
N ALA A 134 -14.99 7.31 11.37
CA ALA A 134 -16.19 8.07 11.65
C ALA A 134 -15.87 9.41 12.36
N LEU A 135 -14.93 9.40 13.30
CA LEU A 135 -14.43 10.63 13.94
C LEU A 135 -13.75 11.55 12.92
N GLY A 136 -13.01 11.00 11.95
CA GLY A 136 -12.44 11.81 10.86
C GLY A 136 -13.52 12.42 9.94
N ASP A 137 -14.66 11.75 9.72
CA ASP A 137 -15.79 12.34 8.99
C ASP A 137 -16.40 13.51 9.77
N VAL A 138 -16.52 13.38 11.10
CA VAL A 138 -16.99 14.46 11.99
C VAL A 138 -16.01 15.63 12.01
N TYR A 139 -14.71 15.37 12.03
CA TYR A 139 -13.67 16.40 11.98
C TYR A 139 -13.81 17.30 10.75
N LEU A 140 -14.19 16.72 9.60
CA LEU A 140 -14.35 17.44 8.34
C LEU A 140 -15.57 18.38 8.30
N LEU A 141 -16.46 18.37 9.30
CA LEU A 141 -17.54 19.35 9.42
C LEU A 141 -17.03 20.80 9.57
N LYS A 142 -15.73 20.98 9.86
CA LYS A 142 -15.08 22.28 10.06
C LYS A 142 -14.15 22.69 8.91
N ASP A 143 -14.22 22.04 7.74
CA ASP A 143 -13.43 22.34 6.53
C ASP A 143 -11.90 22.40 6.76
N ASN A 144 -11.35 21.45 7.52
CA ASN A 144 -9.92 21.33 7.81
C ASN A 144 -9.32 20.03 7.27
N ASP A 145 -8.00 19.99 7.09
CA ASP A 145 -7.29 18.74 6.78
C ASP A 145 -7.30 17.79 7.99
N CYS A 146 -7.87 16.60 7.82
CA CYS A 146 -7.95 15.60 8.89
C CYS A 146 -6.54 15.14 9.31
N PRO A 147 -6.21 15.13 10.61
CA PRO A 147 -4.94 14.59 11.12
C PRO A 147 -4.75 13.12 10.69
N PHE A 148 -3.50 12.76 10.42
CA PHE A 148 -3.14 11.38 10.02
C PHE A 148 -3.14 10.40 11.21
N LEU A 149 -2.75 10.85 12.40
CA LEU A 149 -2.65 9.99 13.59
C LEU A 149 -3.92 10.09 14.45
N LEU A 150 -4.50 8.94 14.83
CA LEU A 150 -5.66 8.87 15.74
C LEU A 150 -5.46 9.67 17.03
N ARG A 151 -4.26 9.62 17.62
CA ARG A 151 -3.94 10.39 18.84
C ARG A 151 -4.16 11.89 18.63
N ASP A 152 -3.74 12.41 17.48
CA ASP A 152 -3.80 13.83 17.17
C ASP A 152 -5.22 14.23 16.77
N LEU A 153 -5.96 13.33 16.09
CA LEU A 153 -7.39 13.46 15.85
C LEU A 153 -8.17 13.57 17.16
N LEU A 154 -7.93 12.69 18.13
CA LEU A 154 -8.59 12.70 19.44
C LEU A 154 -8.20 13.88 20.34
N ALA A 155 -7.05 14.51 20.08
CA ALA A 155 -6.59 15.70 20.79
C ALA A 155 -7.04 17.01 20.13
N SER A 156 -7.79 16.94 19.02
CA SER A 156 -8.16 18.10 18.24
C SER A 156 -9.28 18.92 18.87
N GLU A 157 -9.17 20.24 18.76
CA GLU A 157 -10.21 21.19 19.19
C GLU A 157 -11.50 20.99 18.38
N GLN A 158 -11.39 20.59 17.10
CA GLN A 158 -12.54 20.39 16.22
C GLN A 158 -13.48 19.28 16.72
N LEU A 159 -12.93 18.18 17.25
CA LEU A 159 -13.75 17.14 17.85
C LEU A 159 -14.21 17.51 19.26
N ALA A 160 -13.39 18.25 20.02
CA ALA A 160 -13.78 18.77 21.33
C ALA A 160 -14.95 19.76 21.23
N ASP A 161 -15.05 20.55 20.16
CA ASP A 161 -16.18 21.45 19.89
C ASP A 161 -17.50 20.69 19.67
N VAL A 162 -17.43 19.48 19.10
CA VAL A 162 -18.61 18.67 18.77
C VAL A 162 -19.02 17.80 19.96
N PHE A 163 -18.06 17.11 20.56
CA PHE A 163 -18.32 16.09 21.58
C PHE A 163 -18.03 16.55 23.01
N GLY A 164 -17.28 17.64 23.18
CA GLY A 164 -16.79 18.10 24.47
C GLY A 164 -15.40 17.54 24.80
N GLN A 165 -14.54 18.38 25.39
CA GLN A 165 -13.17 18.03 25.72
C GLN A 165 -13.08 16.83 26.69
N ALA A 166 -13.96 16.76 27.69
CA ALA A 166 -13.96 15.68 28.67
C ALA A 166 -14.32 14.32 28.04
N VAL A 167 -15.27 14.31 27.09
CA VAL A 167 -15.65 13.12 26.31
C VAL A 167 -14.48 12.63 25.46
N MET A 168 -13.79 13.54 24.77
CA MET A 168 -12.58 13.20 24.01
C MET A 168 -11.47 12.66 24.92
N ASN A 169 -11.34 13.17 26.14
CA ASN A 169 -10.39 12.66 27.12
C ASN A 169 -10.70 11.22 27.56
N VAL A 170 -11.98 10.82 27.66
CA VAL A 170 -12.36 9.42 27.88
C VAL A 170 -11.82 8.54 26.75
N LEU A 171 -12.06 8.90 25.48
CA LEU A 171 -11.54 8.12 24.34
C LEU A 171 -10.00 8.03 24.32
N ARG A 172 -9.32 9.13 24.69
CA ARG A 172 -7.85 9.17 24.78
C ARG A 172 -7.30 8.17 25.80
N VAL A 173 -8.05 7.84 26.86
CA VAL A 173 -7.67 6.80 27.84
C VAL A 173 -7.67 5.41 27.20
N PHE A 174 -8.63 5.10 26.32
CA PHE A 174 -8.77 3.76 25.74
C PHE A 174 -7.91 3.53 24.48
N ILE A 175 -7.94 4.44 23.50
CA ILE A 175 -7.46 4.13 22.13
C ILE A 175 -6.45 5.13 21.55
N GLY A 176 -6.21 6.27 22.21
CA GLY A 176 -5.40 7.35 21.64
C GLY A 176 -3.94 7.39 22.09
N SER A 177 -3.71 7.50 23.40
CA SER A 177 -2.39 7.83 23.93
C SER A 177 -1.62 6.56 24.31
N PRO A 178 -0.30 6.47 24.02
CA PRO A 178 0.54 5.39 24.54
C PRO A 178 0.70 5.43 26.06
N ARG A 179 0.37 6.55 26.71
CA ARG A 179 0.29 6.66 28.18
C ARG A 179 -1.03 6.13 28.76
N GLY A 180 -2.06 5.95 27.92
CA GLY A 180 -3.30 5.27 28.25
C GLY A 180 -3.24 3.78 27.94
N LEU A 181 -4.39 3.14 27.74
CA LEU A 181 -4.47 1.72 27.38
C LEU A 181 -3.98 1.44 25.95
N ASN A 182 -4.12 2.41 25.03
CA ASN A 182 -3.66 2.31 23.64
C ASN A 182 -4.13 1.03 22.91
N LEU A 183 -5.36 0.58 23.19
CA LEU A 183 -5.87 -0.74 22.79
C LEU A 183 -5.79 -0.97 21.28
N ARG A 184 -6.06 0.10 20.49
CA ARG A 184 -5.95 0.10 19.03
C ARG A 184 -4.56 -0.37 18.59
N ASN A 185 -3.50 0.29 19.04
CA ASN A 185 -2.14 -0.02 18.58
C ASN A 185 -1.65 -1.35 19.15
N ILE A 186 -2.00 -1.68 20.39
CA ILE A 186 -1.60 -2.96 20.99
C ILE A 186 -2.14 -4.15 20.20
N LEU A 187 -3.40 -4.10 19.77
CA LEU A 187 -4.01 -5.16 18.97
C LEU A 187 -3.50 -5.18 17.53
N TRP A 188 -3.52 -4.03 16.82
CA TRP A 188 -3.11 -3.95 15.42
C TRP A 188 -1.64 -4.29 15.18
N HIS A 189 -0.80 -4.25 16.23
CA HIS A 189 0.60 -4.68 16.21
C HIS A 189 0.85 -6.04 16.88
N GLY A 190 -0.19 -6.73 17.34
CA GLY A 190 -0.08 -8.09 17.88
C GLY A 190 0.65 -8.18 19.23
N PHE A 191 0.58 -7.13 20.06
CA PHE A 191 1.15 -7.17 21.42
C PHE A 191 0.23 -7.82 22.46
N ALA A 192 -0.97 -8.26 22.08
CA ALA A 192 -1.88 -8.96 22.98
C ALA A 192 -2.24 -10.33 22.41
N SER A 193 -2.12 -11.35 23.26
CA SER A 193 -2.64 -12.69 23.03
C SER A 193 -4.14 -12.77 23.30
N PRO A 194 -4.83 -13.84 22.84
CA PRO A 194 -6.29 -13.87 22.83
C PRO A 194 -6.95 -13.57 24.19
N GLN A 195 -6.36 -14.04 25.29
CA GLN A 195 -6.94 -13.89 26.64
C GLN A 195 -6.53 -12.61 27.36
N GLU A 196 -5.67 -11.78 26.77
CA GLU A 196 -5.09 -10.61 27.46
C GLU A 196 -5.93 -9.34 27.36
N ILE A 197 -6.93 -9.28 26.47
CA ILE A 197 -7.82 -8.13 26.36
C ILE A 197 -9.17 -8.43 27.01
N PRO A 198 -9.50 -7.76 28.14
CA PRO A 198 -10.82 -7.88 28.75
C PRO A 198 -11.94 -7.46 27.79
N ALA A 199 -12.97 -8.29 27.65
CA ALA A 199 -14.18 -7.98 26.87
C ALA A 199 -14.89 -6.70 27.32
N LYS A 200 -14.68 -6.31 28.59
CA LYS A 200 -15.19 -5.08 29.20
C LYS A 200 -14.79 -3.82 28.42
N TYR A 201 -13.59 -3.79 27.86
CA TYR A 201 -13.14 -2.66 27.04
C TYR A 201 -13.87 -2.59 25.69
N CYS A 202 -14.20 -3.75 25.11
CA CYS A 202 -14.97 -3.85 23.89
C CYS A 202 -16.42 -3.38 24.12
N ALA A 203 -17.05 -3.84 25.20
CA ALA A 203 -18.36 -3.34 25.63
C ALA A 203 -18.36 -1.83 25.88
N MET A 204 -17.34 -1.32 26.57
CA MET A 204 -17.22 0.11 26.84
C MET A 204 -17.06 0.93 25.56
N LEU A 205 -16.21 0.54 24.61
CA LEU A 205 -16.07 1.28 23.35
C LEU A 205 -17.35 1.23 22.48
N LEU A 206 -18.06 0.10 22.47
CA LEU A 206 -19.36 -0.02 21.80
C LEU A 206 -20.39 0.96 22.42
N PHE A 207 -20.45 1.03 23.76
CA PHE A 207 -21.29 1.96 24.50
C PHE A 207 -20.94 3.43 24.24
N LEU A 208 -19.65 3.77 24.32
CA LEU A 208 -19.17 5.12 24.06
C LEU A 208 -19.46 5.56 22.62
N THR A 209 -19.37 4.65 21.64
CA THR A 209 -19.67 4.97 20.24
C THR A 209 -21.14 5.33 20.03
N ALA A 210 -22.07 4.62 20.70
CA ALA A 210 -23.48 5.00 20.69
C ALA A 210 -23.71 6.37 21.35
N GLY A 211 -23.06 6.61 22.49
CA GLY A 211 -23.13 7.90 23.19
C GLY A 211 -22.59 9.08 22.36
N LEU A 212 -21.56 8.86 21.54
CA LEU A 212 -21.05 9.86 20.60
C LEU A 212 -22.09 10.15 19.51
N GLY A 213 -22.79 9.12 19.01
CA GLY A 213 -23.89 9.28 18.06
C GLY A 213 -25.02 10.17 18.59
N GLN A 214 -25.35 10.03 19.88
CA GLN A 214 -26.35 10.86 20.57
C GLN A 214 -25.91 12.34 20.66
N LEU A 215 -24.66 12.59 21.05
CA LEU A 215 -24.08 13.95 21.07
C LEU A 215 -24.03 14.58 19.68
N LEU A 216 -23.58 13.81 18.68
CA LEU A 216 -23.46 14.28 17.31
C LEU A 216 -24.84 14.64 16.72
N GLN A 217 -25.86 13.83 16.96
CA GLN A 217 -27.21 14.14 16.52
C GLN A 217 -27.67 15.49 17.08
N THR A 218 -27.44 15.72 18.38
CA THR A 218 -27.77 16.99 19.04
C THR A 218 -27.02 18.16 18.40
N TYR A 219 -25.71 18.01 18.19
CA TYR A 219 -24.88 19.04 17.55
C TYR A 219 -25.34 19.36 16.12
N LEU A 220 -25.62 18.35 15.30
CA LEU A 220 -26.08 18.53 13.92
C LEU A 220 -27.44 19.21 13.85
N LEU A 221 -28.37 18.89 14.77
CA LEU A 221 -29.66 19.57 14.88
C LEU A 221 -29.51 21.05 15.24
N GLN A 222 -28.62 21.37 16.18
CA GLN A 222 -28.37 22.75 16.61
C GLN A 222 -27.70 23.58 15.52
N THR A 223 -26.71 23.00 14.84
CA THR A 223 -25.91 23.69 13.80
C THR A 223 -26.54 23.63 12.41
N LYS A 224 -27.58 22.80 12.22
CA LYS A 224 -28.14 22.44 10.91
C LYS A 224 -27.10 21.89 9.94
N GLY A 225 -26.08 21.20 10.48
CA GLY A 225 -25.03 20.55 9.71
C GLY A 225 -25.49 19.24 9.09
N VAL A 226 -24.80 18.79 8.04
CA VAL A 226 -24.98 17.48 7.42
C VAL A 226 -23.64 16.74 7.48
N LEU A 227 -23.64 15.55 8.08
CA LEU A 227 -22.47 14.68 8.08
C LEU A 227 -22.31 14.03 6.70
N VAL A 228 -21.14 14.22 6.09
CA VAL A 228 -20.78 13.61 4.81
C VAL A 228 -19.69 12.57 5.04
N HIS A 229 -19.96 11.34 4.64
CA HIS A 229 -19.00 10.25 4.74
C HIS A 229 -17.99 10.30 3.60
N ARG A 230 -16.71 10.18 3.95
CA ARG A 230 -15.66 10.03 2.94
C ARG A 230 -15.90 8.73 2.13
N PRO A 231 -15.53 8.68 0.85
CA PRO A 231 -15.60 7.44 0.07
C PRO A 231 -14.60 6.40 0.60
N TYR A 232 -14.93 5.12 0.50
CA TYR A 232 -13.99 4.04 0.78
C TYR A 232 -12.90 3.96 -0.29
N VAL A 233 -11.70 3.55 0.11
CA VAL A 233 -10.60 3.26 -0.80
C VAL A 233 -10.90 1.96 -1.54
N ILE A 234 -10.80 2.01 -2.86
CA ILE A 234 -10.92 0.84 -3.72
C ILE A 234 -9.51 0.40 -4.12
N PHE A 235 -9.22 -0.90 -4.01
CA PHE A 235 -8.00 -1.46 -4.55
C PHE A 235 -8.05 -1.43 -6.08
N ILE A 236 -7.31 -0.48 -6.67
CA ILE A 236 -7.17 -0.37 -8.12
C ILE A 236 -6.24 -1.49 -8.61
N SER A 237 -6.54 -2.02 -9.80
CA SER A 237 -5.73 -3.05 -10.44
C SER A 237 -5.62 -4.36 -9.65
N LEU A 238 -6.75 -4.94 -9.22
CA LEU A 238 -6.76 -6.28 -8.59
C LEU A 238 -6.09 -7.35 -9.47
N GLU A 239 -6.13 -7.18 -10.79
CA GLU A 239 -5.42 -8.01 -11.78
C GLU A 239 -3.90 -8.02 -11.58
N GLU A 240 -3.33 -6.96 -10.99
CA GLU A 240 -1.92 -6.88 -10.63
C GLU A 240 -1.60 -7.62 -9.32
N LEU A 241 -2.61 -8.03 -8.54
CA LEU A 241 -2.49 -8.78 -7.29
C LEU A 241 -2.60 -10.29 -7.55
N ASP A 242 -1.58 -10.84 -8.20
CA ASP A 242 -1.48 -12.26 -8.55
C ASP A 242 -0.11 -12.83 -8.16
N ALA A 243 0.41 -12.45 -6.99
CA ALA A 243 1.63 -13.09 -6.47
C ALA A 243 1.31 -14.50 -5.94
N PHE A 244 0.19 -14.62 -5.24
CA PHE A 244 -0.40 -15.87 -4.76
C PHE A 244 -1.79 -16.06 -5.36
N PRO A 245 -1.90 -16.75 -6.52
CA PRO A 245 -3.17 -16.99 -7.18
C PRO A 245 -4.17 -17.76 -6.30
N GLY A 246 -5.43 -17.31 -6.27
CA GLY A 246 -6.47 -17.93 -5.44
C GLY A 246 -6.77 -19.40 -5.75
N LYS A 247 -6.45 -19.86 -6.97
CA LYS A 247 -6.56 -21.28 -7.37
C LYS A 247 -5.70 -22.23 -6.53
N TYR A 248 -4.63 -21.73 -5.91
CA TYR A 248 -3.77 -22.52 -5.03
C TYR A 248 -4.30 -22.58 -3.59
N LEU A 249 -5.24 -21.70 -3.21
CA LEU A 249 -5.82 -21.59 -1.87
C LEU A 249 -7.13 -22.36 -1.77
N ASN A 250 -7.03 -23.69 -1.85
CA ASN A 250 -8.16 -24.60 -1.72
C ASN A 250 -8.32 -25.11 -0.27
N ASN A 251 -9.38 -25.88 0.02
CA ASN A 251 -9.61 -26.38 1.38
C ASN A 251 -8.49 -27.31 1.87
N GLU A 252 -7.85 -28.06 0.98
CA GLU A 252 -6.75 -28.97 1.33
C GLU A 252 -5.52 -28.19 1.84
N ILE A 253 -5.10 -27.14 1.14
CA ILE A 253 -3.95 -26.33 1.57
C ILE A 253 -4.23 -25.61 2.88
N LEU A 254 -5.47 -25.17 3.10
CA LEU A 254 -5.86 -24.50 4.34
C LEU A 254 -5.88 -25.47 5.53
N SER A 255 -6.25 -26.73 5.32
CA SER A 255 -6.12 -27.78 6.35
C SER A 255 -4.65 -28.11 6.64
N ILE A 256 -3.79 -28.14 5.61
CA ILE A 256 -2.34 -28.28 5.83
C ILE A 256 -1.79 -27.07 6.60
N ALA A 257 -2.25 -25.86 6.29
CA ALA A 257 -1.87 -24.65 6.98
C ALA A 257 -2.22 -24.69 8.48
N GLU A 258 -3.37 -25.25 8.85
CA GLU A 258 -3.76 -25.44 10.26
C GLU A 258 -2.78 -26.35 11.01
N GLU A 259 -2.19 -27.35 10.36
CA GLU A 259 -1.12 -28.17 10.94
C GLU A 259 0.21 -27.42 10.98
N LEU A 260 0.57 -26.68 9.92
CA LEU A 260 1.80 -25.88 9.88
C LEU A 260 1.83 -24.82 11.00
N VAL A 261 0.68 -24.21 11.33
CA VAL A 261 0.56 -23.25 12.44
C VAL A 261 1.01 -23.86 13.77
N LYS A 262 0.76 -25.15 14.00
CA LYS A 262 1.13 -25.84 15.25
C LYS A 262 2.61 -26.17 15.32
N LEU A 263 3.25 -26.34 14.16
CA LEU A 263 4.61 -26.87 14.03
C LEU A 263 5.66 -25.78 13.75
N SER A 264 5.25 -24.66 13.17
CA SER A 264 6.19 -23.62 12.74
C SER A 264 6.78 -22.86 13.93
N SER A 265 8.10 -22.72 13.95
CA SER A 265 8.83 -21.87 14.90
C SER A 265 8.51 -20.38 14.75
N PHE A 266 7.84 -19.99 13.66
CA PHE A 266 7.35 -18.63 13.45
C PHE A 266 6.15 -18.27 14.35
N VAL A 267 5.43 -19.27 14.87
CA VAL A 267 4.21 -19.08 15.65
C VAL A 267 4.51 -19.19 17.14
N LEU A 268 4.20 -18.13 17.89
CA LEU A 268 4.14 -18.22 19.35
C LEU A 268 2.95 -19.08 19.76
N LYS A 269 3.18 -20.09 20.63
CA LYS A 269 2.13 -21.02 21.08
C LYS A 269 0.89 -20.32 21.64
N ILE A 270 1.08 -19.23 22.39
CA ILE A 270 -0.03 -18.44 22.97
C ILE A 270 -0.88 -17.71 21.90
N MET A 271 -0.31 -17.47 20.71
CA MET A 271 -0.98 -16.81 19.58
C MET A 271 -1.67 -17.77 18.62
N LEU A 272 -1.50 -19.08 18.80
CA LEU A 272 -2.08 -20.12 17.96
C LEU A 272 -3.59 -19.94 17.69
N PRO A 273 -4.44 -19.55 18.67
CA PRO A 273 -5.87 -19.36 18.41
C PRO A 273 -6.15 -18.31 17.33
N PHE A 274 -5.38 -17.22 17.25
CA PHE A 274 -5.58 -16.20 16.22
C PHE A 274 -5.33 -16.73 14.81
N TRP A 275 -4.27 -17.52 14.64
CA TRP A 275 -3.95 -18.16 13.36
C TRP A 275 -5.06 -19.10 12.90
N ILE A 276 -5.59 -19.94 13.80
CA ILE A 276 -6.67 -20.87 13.47
C ILE A 276 -7.97 -20.11 13.14
N THR A 277 -8.34 -19.11 13.94
CA THR A 277 -9.52 -18.27 13.64
C THR A 277 -9.38 -17.54 12.31
N ALA A 278 -8.20 -17.04 11.98
CA ALA A 278 -7.93 -16.41 10.69
C ALA A 278 -8.13 -17.34 9.49
N LEU A 279 -7.62 -18.57 9.55
CA LEU A 279 -7.78 -19.57 8.49
C LEU A 279 -9.25 -20.00 8.38
N ALA A 280 -9.95 -20.15 9.50
CA ALA A 280 -11.38 -20.45 9.53
C ALA A 280 -12.21 -19.31 8.90
N ALA A 281 -11.90 -18.05 9.21
CA ALA A 281 -12.55 -16.89 8.61
C ALA A 281 -12.37 -16.88 7.07
N PHE A 282 -11.18 -17.22 6.58
CA PHE A 282 -10.94 -17.35 5.13
C PHE A 282 -11.79 -18.45 4.50
N LYS A 283 -11.85 -19.65 5.12
CA LYS A 283 -12.71 -20.77 4.68
C LYS A 283 -14.19 -20.36 4.62
N GLN A 284 -14.63 -19.49 5.52
CA GLN A 284 -15.99 -18.96 5.61
C GLN A 284 -16.23 -17.76 4.67
N SER A 285 -15.27 -17.39 3.82
CA SER A 285 -15.32 -16.21 2.96
C SER A 285 -15.41 -14.86 3.71
N ARG A 286 -15.07 -14.84 5.00
CA ARG A 286 -14.86 -13.62 5.80
C ARG A 286 -13.44 -13.11 5.57
N TYR A 287 -13.18 -12.61 4.37
CA TYR A 287 -11.83 -12.26 3.92
C TYR A 287 -11.20 -11.10 4.71
N ALA A 288 -11.99 -10.08 5.04
CA ALA A 288 -11.54 -8.98 5.89
C ALA A 288 -11.09 -9.50 7.26
N ASP A 289 -11.96 -10.24 7.96
CA ASP A 289 -11.66 -10.78 9.29
C ASP A 289 -10.42 -11.67 9.29
N SER A 290 -10.24 -12.50 8.26
CA SER A 290 -9.03 -13.31 8.08
C SER A 290 -7.76 -12.46 8.02
N VAL A 291 -7.77 -11.40 7.20
CA VAL A 291 -6.60 -10.52 7.03
C VAL A 291 -6.34 -9.66 8.26
N ILE A 292 -7.40 -9.14 8.90
CA ILE A 292 -7.31 -8.37 10.15
C ILE A 292 -6.66 -9.20 11.25
N LEU A 293 -7.00 -10.49 11.34
CA LEU A 293 -6.38 -11.40 12.29
C LEU A 293 -4.94 -11.77 11.91
N LEU A 294 -4.65 -12.04 10.63
CA LEU A 294 -3.32 -12.50 10.19
C LEU A 294 -2.24 -11.42 10.22
N LEU A 295 -2.55 -10.17 9.88
CA LEU A 295 -1.56 -9.11 9.80
C LEU A 295 -0.79 -8.90 11.12
N PRO A 296 -1.46 -8.77 12.29
CA PRO A 296 -0.78 -8.75 13.59
C PRO A 296 0.06 -10.00 13.85
N GLN A 297 -0.40 -11.19 13.42
CA GLN A 297 0.34 -12.42 13.65
C GLN A 297 1.62 -12.52 12.81
N LEU A 298 1.58 -12.04 11.57
CA LEU A 298 2.77 -11.88 10.73
C LEU A 298 3.77 -10.93 11.39
N GLU A 299 3.29 -9.83 11.96
CA GLU A 299 4.14 -8.88 12.69
C GLU A 299 4.80 -9.55 13.91
N VAL A 300 4.06 -10.31 14.69
CA VAL A 300 4.57 -11.04 15.87
C VAL A 300 5.62 -12.07 15.50
N GLY A 301 5.37 -12.90 14.47
CA GLY A 301 6.34 -13.90 14.04
C GLY A 301 7.62 -13.27 13.48
N LEU A 302 7.50 -12.17 12.73
CA LEU A 302 8.66 -11.40 12.30
C LEU A 302 9.40 -10.78 13.48
N ARG A 303 8.69 -10.32 14.51
CA ARG A 303 9.29 -9.77 15.74
C ARG A 303 10.09 -10.82 16.49
N LEU A 304 9.59 -12.05 16.56
CA LEU A 304 10.33 -13.17 17.12
C LEU A 304 11.64 -13.44 16.36
N LEU A 305 11.58 -13.49 15.02
CA LEU A 305 12.77 -13.66 14.19
C LEU A 305 13.74 -12.48 14.31
N PHE A 306 13.23 -11.25 14.30
CA PHE A 306 14.01 -10.02 14.42
C PHE A 306 14.80 -9.99 15.72
N THR A 307 14.13 -10.25 16.85
CA THR A 307 14.75 -10.20 18.17
C THR A 307 15.77 -11.30 18.38
N THR A 308 15.55 -12.47 17.77
CA THR A 308 16.48 -13.59 17.85
C THR A 308 17.69 -13.36 16.95
N SER A 309 17.49 -12.93 15.71
CA SER A 309 18.57 -12.70 14.72
C SER A 309 19.45 -11.50 15.09
N ASN A 310 18.87 -10.42 15.62
CA ASN A 310 19.60 -9.24 16.07
C ASN A 310 19.98 -9.27 17.56
N LYS A 311 19.74 -10.39 18.27
CA LYS A 311 20.09 -10.59 19.68
C LYS A 311 19.54 -9.50 20.63
N CYS A 312 18.31 -9.06 20.40
CA CYS A 312 17.63 -8.01 21.17
C CYS A 312 16.30 -8.50 21.79
N PRO A 313 16.32 -9.50 22.68
CA PRO A 313 15.11 -10.16 23.21
C PRO A 313 14.17 -9.22 23.98
N ASN A 314 14.71 -8.15 24.57
CA ASN A 314 13.95 -7.12 25.27
C ASN A 314 12.94 -6.40 24.35
N ARG A 315 13.17 -6.38 23.03
CA ARG A 315 12.31 -5.72 22.03
C ARG A 315 11.07 -6.51 21.64
N LEU A 316 10.94 -7.77 22.09
CA LEU A 316 9.84 -8.66 21.69
C LEU A 316 8.49 -8.18 22.23
N LEU A 317 8.47 -7.67 23.47
CA LEU A 317 7.26 -7.27 24.18
C LEU A 317 7.14 -5.75 24.34
N THR A 318 8.01 -4.97 23.70
CA THR A 318 8.10 -3.51 23.92
C THR A 318 6.93 -2.79 23.27
N ALA A 319 5.89 -2.51 24.08
CA ALA A 319 4.73 -1.69 23.73
C ALA A 319 4.50 -0.55 24.76
N GLU A 320 5.59 -0.05 25.35
CA GLU A 320 5.56 0.90 26.47
C GLU A 320 5.50 2.36 26.00
N SER A 321 4.99 3.26 26.85
CA SER A 321 4.91 4.70 26.53
C SER A 321 6.27 5.40 26.36
N SER A 322 7.32 4.80 26.91
CA SER A 322 8.70 5.31 26.92
C SER A 322 9.58 4.77 25.80
N ALA A 323 9.05 3.88 24.95
CA ALA A 323 9.82 3.22 23.90
C ALA A 323 9.01 3.09 22.61
N PHE A 324 9.70 3.13 21.46
CA PHE A 324 9.04 2.87 20.19
C PHE A 324 8.65 1.40 20.07
N TYR A 325 7.50 1.16 19.45
CA TYR A 325 7.00 -0.19 19.21
C TYR A 325 7.88 -0.86 18.14
N THR A 326 8.20 -2.13 18.34
CA THR A 326 8.91 -2.93 17.32
C THR A 326 7.93 -3.37 16.24
N THR A 327 7.66 -2.48 15.28
CA THR A 327 6.66 -2.66 14.21
C THR A 327 7.27 -3.17 12.90
N PHE A 328 6.47 -3.41 11.86
CA PHE A 328 6.98 -3.79 10.52
C PHE A 328 8.07 -2.84 10.01
N ASP A 329 7.88 -1.52 10.13
CA ASP A 329 8.81 -0.53 9.61
C ASP A 329 10.18 -0.62 10.28
N GLU A 330 10.17 -0.81 11.60
CA GLU A 330 11.36 -0.96 12.42
C GLU A 330 12.07 -2.30 12.14
N MET A 331 11.32 -3.39 12.07
CA MET A 331 11.85 -4.73 11.82
C MET A 331 12.43 -4.88 10.40
N LEU A 332 11.90 -4.13 9.44
CA LEU A 332 12.32 -4.17 8.05
C LEU A 332 13.32 -3.07 7.70
N ALA A 333 13.73 -2.22 8.63
CA ALA A 333 14.75 -1.18 8.40
C ALA A 333 16.13 -1.80 8.06
N LYS A 334 16.96 -1.07 7.30
CA LYS A 334 18.28 -1.55 6.88
C LYS A 334 19.27 -1.67 8.05
N HIS A 335 19.22 -0.69 8.95
CA HIS A 335 20.09 -0.62 10.11
C HIS A 335 19.21 -0.46 11.36
N LEU A 336 19.74 -0.93 12.47
CA LEU A 336 19.19 -0.72 13.80
C LEU A 336 19.56 0.69 14.30
N ASP A 337 18.98 1.10 15.44
CA ASP A 337 19.26 2.40 16.08
C ASP A 337 20.74 2.63 16.40
N ASN A 338 21.50 1.56 16.63
CA ASN A 338 22.94 1.59 16.89
C ASN A 338 23.81 1.53 15.61
N GLU A 339 23.20 1.76 14.44
CA GLU A 339 23.80 1.68 13.10
C GLU A 339 24.26 0.29 12.66
N GLU A 340 24.06 -0.76 13.48
CA GLU A 340 24.36 -2.13 13.08
C GLU A 340 23.40 -2.59 11.97
N VAL A 341 23.90 -3.44 11.08
CA VAL A 341 23.09 -4.00 9.98
C VAL A 341 22.03 -4.94 10.54
N ASN A 342 20.78 -4.70 10.18
CA ASN A 342 19.67 -5.57 10.56
C ASN A 342 19.82 -6.95 9.88
N GLN A 343 19.78 -8.01 10.68
CA GLN A 343 19.96 -9.40 10.23
C GLN A 343 18.66 -10.08 9.79
N LEU A 344 17.49 -9.51 10.10
CA LEU A 344 16.20 -10.11 9.74
C LEU A 344 16.07 -10.35 8.22
N PRO A 345 16.40 -9.40 7.33
CA PRO A 345 16.26 -9.62 5.90
C PRO A 345 17.09 -10.79 5.38
N VAL A 346 18.27 -11.03 5.97
CA VAL A 346 19.12 -12.20 5.62
C VAL A 346 18.45 -13.51 6.03
N VAL A 347 17.83 -13.57 7.22
CA VAL A 347 17.09 -14.75 7.71
C VAL A 347 15.87 -15.07 6.82
N LEU A 348 15.27 -14.03 6.24
CA LEU A 348 14.20 -14.14 5.26
C LEU A 348 14.69 -14.53 3.84
N GLU A 349 15.97 -14.93 3.69
CA GLU A 349 16.64 -15.27 2.42
C GLU A 349 16.52 -14.16 1.38
N GLU A 350 17.13 -13.01 1.70
CA GLU A 350 17.50 -12.03 0.70
C GLU A 350 18.23 -12.67 -0.50
N PRO A 351 17.94 -12.19 -1.74
CA PRO A 351 17.61 -10.78 -1.98
C PRO A 351 16.19 -10.46 -2.51
N ALA A 352 15.09 -11.19 -2.23
CA ALA A 352 13.78 -10.64 -2.67
C ALA A 352 12.50 -11.14 -2.01
N MET A 353 12.40 -12.38 -1.54
CA MET A 353 11.07 -13.00 -1.51
C MET A 353 10.12 -12.37 -0.50
N ALA A 354 10.48 -12.45 0.78
CA ALA A 354 9.61 -11.99 1.85
C ALA A 354 9.77 -10.49 2.09
N SER A 355 11.00 -9.98 2.04
CA SER A 355 11.25 -8.56 2.25
C SER A 355 10.62 -7.69 1.17
N ASP A 356 10.77 -8.01 -0.13
CA ASP A 356 10.10 -7.20 -1.16
C ASP A 356 8.59 -7.32 -1.02
N PHE A 357 8.03 -8.52 -0.78
CA PHE A 357 6.59 -8.69 -0.63
C PHE A 357 6.03 -7.84 0.51
N LEU A 358 6.66 -7.89 1.69
CA LEU A 358 6.25 -7.10 2.85
C LEU A 358 6.33 -5.60 2.56
N TRP A 359 7.42 -5.11 1.96
CA TRP A 359 7.55 -3.71 1.56
C TRP A 359 6.51 -3.28 0.53
N ASP A 360 6.25 -4.11 -0.48
CA ASP A 360 5.30 -3.84 -1.56
C ASP A 360 3.87 -3.73 -1.05
N PHE A 361 3.47 -4.66 -0.17
CA PHE A 361 2.08 -4.80 0.27
C PHE A 361 1.73 -3.98 1.51
N LEU A 362 2.71 -3.68 2.36
CA LEU A 362 2.49 -2.99 3.63
C LEU A 362 2.94 -1.53 3.61
N ASN A 363 4.03 -1.17 2.89
CA ASN A 363 4.67 0.13 3.08
C ASN A 363 4.68 1.03 1.81
N HIS A 364 4.99 0.48 0.63
CA HIS A 364 5.14 1.30 -0.58
C HIS A 364 3.90 2.17 -0.87
N GLN A 365 4.12 3.47 -1.10
CA GLN A 365 3.05 4.47 -1.26
C GLN A 365 2.10 4.16 -2.42
N GLU A 366 2.63 3.64 -3.53
CA GLU A 366 1.86 3.21 -4.71
C GLU A 366 1.39 1.74 -4.64
N GLY A 367 1.65 1.09 -3.50
CA GLY A 367 1.19 -0.26 -3.17
C GLY A 367 -0.15 -0.25 -2.42
N PRO A 368 -0.69 -1.44 -2.12
CA PRO A 368 -2.01 -1.57 -1.52
C PRO A 368 -2.05 -1.08 -0.06
N ARG A 369 -0.91 -1.09 0.66
CA ARG A 369 -0.79 -0.66 2.07
C ARG A 369 -1.88 -1.25 2.97
N ILE A 370 -2.12 -2.55 2.81
CA ILE A 370 -3.34 -3.24 3.28
C ILE A 370 -3.55 -3.02 4.79
N ARG A 371 -2.47 -3.12 5.57
CA ARG A 371 -2.50 -2.93 7.03
C ARG A 371 -2.97 -1.53 7.39
N ASP A 372 -2.38 -0.49 6.79
CA ASP A 372 -2.75 0.89 7.10
C ASP A 372 -4.22 1.13 6.75
N ARG A 373 -4.61 0.78 5.52
CA ARG A 373 -5.97 0.97 5.02
C ARG A 373 -7.03 0.29 5.88
N LEU A 374 -6.78 -0.94 6.33
CA LEU A 374 -7.68 -1.66 7.24
C LEU A 374 -7.71 -1.01 8.64
N SER A 375 -6.55 -0.70 9.21
CA SER A 375 -6.43 -0.16 10.58
C SER A 375 -6.95 1.26 10.75
N HIS A 376 -7.13 2.00 9.66
CA HIS A 376 -7.76 3.33 9.61
C HIS A 376 -9.23 3.27 9.11
N GLY A 377 -9.78 2.07 8.92
CA GLY A 377 -11.16 1.87 8.46
C GLY A 377 -11.43 2.31 7.03
N GLU A 378 -10.40 2.53 6.21
CA GLU A 378 -10.54 3.12 4.88
C GLU A 378 -11.13 2.18 3.82
N ILE A 379 -11.31 0.90 4.15
CA ILE A 379 -11.85 -0.13 3.27
C ILE A 379 -13.18 -0.64 3.84
N ASN A 380 -14.16 -0.85 2.96
CA ASN A 380 -15.38 -1.55 3.33
C ASN A 380 -15.08 -3.03 3.60
N LEU A 381 -15.32 -3.49 4.82
CA LEU A 381 -15.04 -4.86 5.27
C LEU A 381 -15.96 -5.89 4.59
N GLU A 382 -17.20 -5.53 4.26
CA GLU A 382 -18.16 -6.43 3.62
C GLU A 382 -17.76 -6.78 2.19
N THR A 383 -17.20 -5.80 1.47
CA THR A 383 -16.77 -5.93 0.07
C THR A 383 -15.26 -6.13 -0.06
N PHE A 384 -14.61 -6.64 0.98
CA PHE A 384 -13.15 -6.80 0.97
C PHE A 384 -12.72 -7.84 -0.09
N PRO A 385 -11.83 -7.49 -1.04
CA PRO A 385 -11.53 -8.38 -2.17
C PRO A 385 -10.82 -9.67 -1.74
N ARG A 386 -11.29 -10.81 -2.27
CA ARG A 386 -10.66 -12.11 -2.07
C ARG A 386 -9.22 -12.11 -2.56
N GLU A 387 -8.94 -11.42 -3.67
CA GLU A 387 -7.63 -11.32 -4.31
C GLU A 387 -6.58 -10.78 -3.35
N VAL A 388 -6.94 -9.78 -2.54
CA VAL A 388 -6.09 -9.18 -1.51
C VAL A 388 -5.85 -10.18 -0.38
N ALA A 389 -6.89 -10.86 0.10
CA ALA A 389 -6.77 -11.88 1.13
C ALA A 389 -5.91 -13.08 0.66
N ASN A 390 -6.02 -13.48 -0.60
CA ASN A 390 -5.19 -14.54 -1.18
C ASN A 390 -3.70 -14.21 -1.06
N GLN A 391 -3.30 -12.94 -1.25
CA GLN A 391 -1.90 -12.55 -1.14
C GLN A 391 -1.38 -12.73 0.28
N ILE A 392 -2.14 -12.27 1.28
CA ILE A 392 -1.73 -12.34 2.69
C ILE A 392 -1.74 -13.79 3.19
N VAL A 393 -2.80 -14.56 2.90
CA VAL A 393 -2.89 -15.98 3.31
C VAL A 393 -1.82 -16.82 2.63
N GLY A 394 -1.63 -16.66 1.31
CA GLY A 394 -0.61 -17.37 0.55
C GLY A 394 0.79 -17.09 1.11
N PHE A 395 1.11 -15.82 1.37
CA PHE A 395 2.37 -15.44 1.99
C PHE A 395 2.53 -16.04 3.40
N ALA A 396 1.48 -16.00 4.22
CA ALA A 396 1.53 -16.54 5.57
C ALA A 396 1.81 -18.05 5.57
N ILE A 397 1.18 -18.82 4.68
CA ILE A 397 1.43 -20.26 4.51
C ILE A 397 2.88 -20.51 4.08
N THR A 398 3.43 -19.73 3.15
CA THR A 398 4.83 -19.84 2.74
C THR A 398 5.77 -19.63 3.93
N ILE A 399 5.55 -18.60 4.75
CA ILE A 399 6.39 -18.31 5.91
C ILE A 399 6.27 -19.44 6.95
N LEU A 400 5.06 -19.91 7.25
CA LEU A 400 4.84 -21.02 8.17
C LEU A 400 5.62 -22.28 7.73
N CYS A 401 5.49 -22.64 6.45
CA CYS A 401 6.19 -23.77 5.84
C CYS A 401 7.71 -23.63 5.95
N ARG A 402 8.23 -22.43 5.64
CA ARG A 402 9.67 -22.13 5.68
C ARG A 402 10.27 -22.34 7.07
N PHE A 403 9.57 -21.87 8.11
CA PHE A 403 10.03 -21.93 9.50
C PHE A 403 9.52 -23.17 10.27
N SER A 404 9.06 -24.21 9.56
CA SER A 404 8.78 -25.54 10.14
C SER A 404 10.04 -26.43 10.09
N ASP A 405 10.15 -27.40 11.01
CA ASP A 405 11.33 -28.27 11.15
C ASP A 405 11.68 -29.06 9.87
N GLU A 406 12.97 -29.41 9.70
CA GLU A 406 13.48 -30.11 8.52
C GLU A 406 12.97 -31.55 8.37
N ASP A 407 12.63 -32.21 9.48
CA ASP A 407 12.04 -33.57 9.48
C ASP A 407 10.66 -33.63 8.80
N MET A 408 10.08 -32.47 8.46
CA MET A 408 8.80 -32.32 7.75
C MET A 408 8.96 -32.16 6.23
N PHE A 409 10.01 -32.75 5.64
CA PHE A 409 10.25 -32.75 4.18
C PHE A 409 9.01 -33.18 3.38
N SER A 410 8.22 -34.13 3.89
CA SER A 410 6.98 -34.61 3.26
C SER A 410 5.90 -33.53 3.11
N LEU A 411 5.80 -32.60 4.06
CA LEU A 411 4.88 -31.46 4.00
C LEU A 411 5.41 -30.37 3.07
N LYS A 412 6.73 -30.09 3.10
CA LYS A 412 7.35 -29.07 2.25
C LYS A 412 7.33 -29.45 0.75
N GLU A 413 7.51 -30.74 0.44
CA GLU A 413 7.38 -31.28 -0.93
C GLU A 413 5.94 -31.69 -1.30
N HIS A 414 4.95 -31.42 -0.43
CA HIS A 414 3.56 -31.72 -0.74
C HIS A 414 3.16 -30.99 -2.03
N MET A 415 2.55 -31.71 -2.98
CA MET A 415 2.24 -31.19 -4.32
C MET A 415 1.42 -29.89 -4.29
N VAL A 416 0.66 -29.69 -3.22
CA VAL A 416 -0.21 -28.53 -3.01
C VAL A 416 0.55 -27.30 -2.46
N ILE A 417 1.64 -27.51 -1.70
CA ILE A 417 2.46 -26.41 -1.13
C ILE A 417 3.49 -25.89 -2.15
N LYS A 418 4.07 -26.79 -2.95
CA LYS A 418 5.13 -26.46 -3.92
C LYS A 418 4.79 -25.27 -4.84
N PRO A 419 3.56 -25.12 -5.38
CA PRO A 419 3.16 -23.93 -6.13
C PRO A 419 3.27 -22.63 -5.34
N LEU A 420 2.85 -22.60 -4.07
CA LEU A 420 2.99 -21.41 -3.22
C LEU A 420 4.45 -21.08 -2.92
N MET A 421 5.27 -22.10 -2.67
CA MET A 421 6.71 -21.91 -2.46
C MET A 421 7.38 -21.35 -3.72
N ASN A 422 6.98 -21.81 -4.91
CA ASN A 422 7.46 -21.27 -6.19
C ASN A 422 6.99 -19.83 -6.45
N CYS A 423 5.73 -19.52 -6.10
CA CYS A 423 5.20 -18.15 -6.15
C CYS A 423 6.05 -17.21 -5.29
N ALA A 424 6.30 -17.63 -4.04
CA ALA A 424 7.17 -16.91 -3.14
C ALA A 424 8.58 -16.82 -3.71
N SER A 425 9.17 -17.91 -4.23
CA SER A 425 10.56 -17.94 -4.73
C SER A 425 10.80 -17.09 -5.98
N CYS A 426 9.73 -16.72 -6.68
CA CYS A 426 9.77 -15.94 -7.92
C CYS A 426 9.22 -14.52 -7.73
N TYR A 427 8.80 -14.16 -6.50
CA TYR A 427 8.24 -12.85 -6.24
C TYR A 427 9.24 -11.73 -6.55
N ARG A 428 8.72 -10.66 -7.15
CA ARG A 428 9.41 -9.41 -7.43
C ARG A 428 8.48 -8.28 -7.06
N SER A 429 9.01 -7.22 -6.47
CA SER A 429 8.21 -6.02 -6.18
C SER A 429 7.46 -5.56 -7.44
N ARG A 430 6.18 -5.25 -7.29
CA ARG A 430 5.26 -4.77 -8.33
C ARG A 430 4.94 -3.29 -8.16
N PHE A 431 4.96 -2.79 -6.93
CA PHE A 431 4.56 -1.44 -6.54
C PHE A 431 5.73 -0.47 -6.35
N HIS A 432 6.98 -0.95 -6.27
CA HIS A 432 8.15 -0.09 -6.20
C HIS A 432 8.31 0.78 -7.48
N PRO A 433 8.80 2.03 -7.38
CA PRO A 433 8.97 2.93 -8.54
C PRO A 433 9.77 2.33 -9.72
N ILE A 434 10.78 1.50 -9.44
CA ILE A 434 11.55 0.78 -10.48
C ILE A 434 10.64 -0.19 -11.25
N SER A 435 9.81 -0.97 -10.55
CA SER A 435 8.88 -1.93 -11.15
C SER A 435 7.76 -1.22 -11.91
N ARG A 436 7.25 -0.11 -11.37
CA ARG A 436 6.30 0.77 -12.07
C ARG A 436 6.87 1.32 -13.38
N LEU A 437 8.14 1.74 -13.38
CA LEU A 437 8.81 2.21 -14.59
C LEU A 437 8.91 1.10 -15.65
N LYS A 438 9.30 -0.12 -15.27
CA LYS A 438 9.34 -1.27 -16.20
C LYS A 438 7.98 -1.51 -16.85
N LYS A 439 6.90 -1.49 -16.06
CA LYS A 439 5.53 -1.62 -16.57
C LYS A 439 5.18 -0.49 -17.54
N GLN A 440 5.45 0.77 -17.17
CA GLN A 440 5.21 1.94 -18.02
C GLN A 440 5.95 1.85 -19.36
N VAL A 441 7.20 1.38 -19.35
CA VAL A 441 7.98 1.17 -20.58
C VAL A 441 7.33 0.11 -21.47
N LEU A 442 6.91 -1.03 -20.90
CA LEU A 442 6.27 -2.11 -21.66
C LEU A 442 4.91 -1.70 -22.24
N GLU A 443 4.11 -0.93 -21.50
CA GLU A 443 2.83 -0.37 -21.96
C GLU A 443 3.04 0.68 -23.06
N CYS A 444 4.02 1.58 -22.89
CA CYS A 444 4.40 2.54 -23.90
C CYS A 444 4.88 1.85 -25.19
N ARG A 445 5.68 0.79 -25.07
CA ARG A 445 6.11 -0.03 -26.21
C ARG A 445 4.91 -0.61 -26.97
N LYS A 446 3.98 -1.25 -26.25
CA LYS A 446 2.75 -1.82 -26.85
C LYS A 446 1.96 -0.74 -27.59
N SER A 447 1.82 0.45 -27.01
CA SER A 447 1.12 1.57 -27.64
C SER A 447 1.82 2.05 -28.92
N ILE A 448 3.14 2.19 -28.92
CA ILE A 448 3.90 2.62 -30.11
C ILE A 448 3.83 1.56 -31.23
N HIS A 449 3.82 0.27 -30.89
CA HIS A 449 3.70 -0.81 -31.88
C HIS A 449 2.43 -0.68 -32.73
N LEU A 450 1.32 -0.21 -32.14
CA LEU A 450 0.05 0.02 -32.87
C LEU A 450 0.19 1.04 -34.00
N TRP A 451 1.26 1.86 -34.03
CA TRP A 451 1.46 2.85 -35.08
C TRP A 451 1.63 2.24 -36.47
N ALA A 452 2.19 1.03 -36.56
CA ALA A 452 2.34 0.31 -37.83
C ALA A 452 1.00 -0.15 -38.41
N GLU A 453 -0.01 -0.32 -37.55
CA GLU A 453 -1.36 -0.78 -37.88
C GLU A 453 -2.34 0.39 -38.08
N LEU A 454 -1.87 1.64 -37.91
CA LEU A 454 -2.74 2.80 -38.05
C LEU A 454 -3.30 2.91 -39.47
N PRO A 455 -4.58 3.31 -39.59
CA PRO A 455 -5.24 3.37 -40.88
C PRO A 455 -4.57 4.44 -41.76
N THR A 456 -4.22 4.04 -42.98
CA THR A 456 -3.58 4.91 -43.99
C THR A 456 -4.52 5.16 -45.16
N VAL A 457 -4.35 6.31 -45.82
CA VAL A 457 -5.13 6.67 -47.00
C VAL A 457 -4.50 6.01 -48.24
N PRO A 458 -5.27 5.30 -49.10
CA PRO A 458 -4.74 4.65 -50.30
C PRO A 458 -3.97 5.61 -51.22
N GLU A 459 -2.81 5.17 -51.72
CA GLU A 459 -1.87 5.98 -52.52
C GLU A 459 -2.50 6.61 -53.77
N GLU A 460 -3.51 5.97 -54.35
CA GLU A 460 -4.28 6.47 -55.50
C GLU A 460 -5.02 7.79 -55.21
N GLN A 461 -5.42 8.02 -53.96
CA GLN A 461 -6.00 9.30 -53.51
C GLN A 461 -4.94 10.31 -53.07
N VAL A 462 -3.68 9.88 -52.98
CA VAL A 462 -2.54 10.68 -52.48
C VAL A 462 -1.86 11.47 -53.60
N GLN A 463 -1.70 10.86 -54.79
CA GLN A 463 -0.96 11.40 -55.94
C GLN A 463 -1.55 12.69 -56.57
N LYS A 464 -2.81 13.05 -56.31
CA LYS A 464 -3.43 14.27 -56.87
C LYS A 464 -2.99 15.59 -56.21
N ILE A 465 -2.13 15.56 -55.19
CA ILE A 465 -1.67 16.76 -54.48
C ILE A 465 -0.13 16.77 -54.49
N LYS A 466 0.47 17.57 -55.38
CA LYS A 466 1.93 17.77 -55.49
C LYS A 466 2.50 18.48 -54.25
N GLY A 467 3.71 18.06 -53.82
CA GLY A 467 4.58 18.86 -52.94
C GLY A 467 4.90 18.27 -51.56
N LEU A 468 5.46 17.06 -51.50
CA LEU A 468 6.08 16.51 -50.28
C LEU A 468 7.34 15.71 -50.66
N GLU A 469 8.43 16.41 -50.96
CA GLU A 469 9.79 15.87 -50.96
C GLU A 469 10.26 15.80 -49.49
N GLY A 470 10.13 14.64 -48.83
CA GLY A 470 10.35 14.53 -47.37
C GLY A 470 11.09 13.29 -46.88
N ASN A 471 11.55 12.41 -47.77
CA ASN A 471 12.17 11.14 -47.34
C ASN A 471 13.63 11.29 -46.89
N ALA A 472 14.44 12.14 -47.54
CA ALA A 472 15.87 12.26 -47.26
C ALA A 472 16.22 12.74 -45.83
N GLU A 473 15.41 13.65 -45.25
CA GLU A 473 15.62 14.13 -43.87
C GLU A 473 15.25 13.08 -42.83
N ALA A 474 14.16 12.33 -43.07
CA ALA A 474 13.76 11.22 -42.22
C ALA A 474 14.82 10.10 -42.24
N ASP A 475 15.36 9.77 -43.42
CA ASP A 475 16.45 8.80 -43.58
C ASP A 475 17.71 9.24 -42.81
N THR A 476 18.00 10.54 -42.78
CA THR A 476 19.11 11.10 -41.99
C THR A 476 18.89 10.91 -40.49
N LEU A 477 17.67 11.10 -39.99
CA LEU A 477 17.35 10.84 -38.57
C LEU A 477 17.44 9.36 -38.24
N ILE A 478 16.95 8.49 -39.12
CA ILE A 478 17.03 7.04 -38.97
C ILE A 478 18.50 6.61 -38.85
N SER A 479 19.38 7.11 -39.72
CA SER A 479 20.82 6.84 -39.65
C SER A 479 21.46 7.28 -38.34
N MET A 480 21.08 8.44 -37.79
CA MET A 480 21.55 8.88 -36.46
C MET A 480 21.10 7.94 -35.34
N ILE A 481 19.87 7.42 -35.42
CA ILE A 481 19.34 6.45 -34.45
C ILE A 481 20.16 5.16 -34.50
N SER A 482 20.43 4.64 -35.70
CA SER A 482 21.25 3.44 -35.89
C SER A 482 22.64 3.60 -35.27
N GLU A 483 23.28 4.75 -35.50
CA GLU A 483 24.60 5.02 -34.95
C GLU A 483 24.59 5.05 -33.41
N ILE A 484 23.58 5.67 -32.80
CA ILE A 484 23.43 5.67 -31.34
C ILE A 484 23.19 4.25 -30.82
N ILE A 485 22.33 3.47 -31.48
CA ILE A 485 22.07 2.07 -31.08
C ILE A 485 23.36 1.25 -31.16
N SER A 486 24.14 1.37 -32.24
CA SER A 486 25.44 0.68 -32.37
C SER A 486 26.43 1.05 -31.27
N GLN A 487 26.46 2.32 -30.82
CA GLN A 487 27.28 2.70 -29.67
C GLN A 487 26.81 2.04 -28.36
N LEU A 488 25.50 1.84 -28.21
CA LEU A 488 24.90 1.23 -27.02
C LEU A 488 24.97 -0.29 -27.02
N GLN A 489 25.07 -0.94 -28.19
CA GLN A 489 25.12 -2.41 -28.33
C GLN A 489 26.21 -3.06 -27.48
N HIS A 490 27.37 -2.40 -27.31
CA HIS A 490 28.46 -2.89 -26.49
C HIS A 490 28.10 -3.04 -25.01
N TYR A 491 27.04 -2.36 -24.55
CA TYR A 491 26.56 -2.40 -23.18
C TYR A 491 25.32 -3.28 -22.98
N MET A 492 24.87 -3.94 -24.05
CA MET A 492 23.73 -4.88 -24.01
C MET A 492 24.20 -6.29 -23.63
N PRO A 493 23.32 -7.14 -23.05
CA PRO A 493 23.64 -8.54 -22.78
C PRO A 493 24.10 -9.28 -24.05
N GLN A 494 25.15 -10.11 -23.93
CA GLN A 494 25.81 -10.77 -25.07
C GLN A 494 24.89 -11.72 -25.87
N ASN A 495 23.80 -12.21 -25.26
CA ASN A 495 22.83 -13.11 -25.90
C ASN A 495 21.97 -12.43 -26.98
N CYS A 496 22.05 -11.10 -27.12
CA CYS A 496 21.17 -10.31 -28.00
C CYS A 496 21.88 -9.80 -29.27
N CYS A 497 23.20 -10.00 -29.37
CA CYS A 497 24.05 -9.42 -30.41
C CYS A 497 24.43 -10.46 -31.47
N SER A 498 23.46 -10.93 -32.28
CA SER A 498 23.73 -11.86 -33.39
C SER A 498 22.95 -11.52 -34.66
N SER A 499 22.96 -10.25 -35.09
CA SER A 499 22.42 -9.83 -36.39
C SER A 499 23.11 -8.56 -36.87
N ASP A 500 23.54 -8.56 -38.14
CA ASP A 500 24.19 -7.44 -38.83
C ASP A 500 23.25 -6.26 -39.16
N ASP A 501 22.01 -6.24 -38.65
CA ASP A 501 21.03 -5.17 -38.92
C ASP A 501 20.58 -4.44 -37.63
N PRO A 502 21.22 -3.31 -37.25
CA PRO A 502 21.00 -2.61 -35.98
C PRO A 502 19.63 -1.91 -35.85
N ILE A 503 18.78 -1.95 -36.87
CA ILE A 503 17.48 -1.23 -36.92
C ILE A 503 16.31 -2.18 -37.20
N ASN A 504 16.36 -3.44 -36.76
CA ASN A 504 15.14 -4.24 -36.78
C ASN A 504 14.30 -3.86 -35.56
N SER A 505 13.11 -3.27 -35.76
CA SER A 505 12.16 -2.96 -34.67
C SER A 505 11.92 -4.16 -33.76
N VAL A 506 11.97 -5.37 -34.33
CA VAL A 506 11.87 -6.65 -33.62
C VAL A 506 13.04 -6.88 -32.63
N LEU A 507 14.26 -6.49 -32.97
CA LEU A 507 15.43 -6.63 -32.09
C LEU A 507 15.36 -5.67 -30.91
N THR A 508 15.04 -4.40 -31.17
CA THR A 508 14.84 -3.38 -30.11
C THR A 508 13.69 -3.80 -29.17
N GLU A 509 12.64 -4.41 -29.70
CA GLU A 509 11.53 -4.91 -28.89
C GLU A 509 11.89 -6.08 -27.99
N ARG A 510 12.62 -7.07 -28.50
CA ARG A 510 13.12 -8.20 -27.70
C ARG A 510 14.04 -7.71 -26.59
N LEU A 511 14.97 -6.82 -26.91
CA LEU A 511 15.88 -6.18 -25.95
C LEU A 511 15.14 -5.47 -24.82
N LEU A 512 14.08 -4.72 -25.14
CA LEU A 512 13.27 -4.03 -24.12
C LEU A 512 12.62 -5.01 -23.14
N VAL A 513 12.12 -6.16 -23.62
CA VAL A 513 11.56 -7.20 -22.76
C VAL A 513 12.63 -7.78 -21.84
N GLU A 514 13.73 -8.24 -22.41
CA GLU A 514 14.81 -8.90 -21.67
C GLU A 514 15.46 -7.98 -20.62
N LEU A 515 15.69 -6.71 -20.97
CA LEU A 515 16.22 -5.72 -20.04
C LEU A 515 15.20 -5.40 -18.92
N CYS A 516 13.90 -5.31 -19.23
CA CYS A 516 12.86 -5.16 -18.20
C CYS A 516 12.78 -6.38 -17.27
N ASP A 517 13.07 -7.58 -17.79
CA ASP A 517 13.10 -8.81 -17.00
C ASP A 517 14.35 -8.95 -16.13
N THR A 518 15.35 -8.09 -16.30
CA THR A 518 16.55 -8.08 -15.44
C THR A 518 16.20 -7.72 -14.00
N ARG A 519 16.65 -8.52 -13.03
CA ARG A 519 16.38 -8.25 -11.61
C ARG A 519 17.16 -7.02 -11.13
N ILE A 520 16.48 -6.10 -10.46
CA ILE A 520 17.06 -4.88 -9.91
C ILE A 520 16.69 -4.85 -8.43
N CYS A 521 17.66 -4.60 -7.56
CA CYS A 521 17.40 -4.48 -6.13
C CYS A 521 16.44 -3.32 -5.86
N THR A 522 15.36 -3.58 -5.13
CA THR A 522 14.35 -2.57 -4.75
C THR A 522 14.46 -2.20 -3.27
N LEU A 523 14.92 -3.13 -2.43
CA LEU A 523 15.12 -2.92 -1.01
C LEU A 523 16.14 -1.82 -0.75
N TYR A 524 15.79 -0.90 0.16
CA TYR A 524 16.65 0.18 0.63
C TYR A 524 17.23 1.06 -0.48
N SER A 525 16.47 1.24 -1.57
CA SER A 525 16.86 2.05 -2.72
C SER A 525 17.31 3.46 -2.28
N PRO A 526 18.57 3.87 -2.58
CA PRO A 526 19.07 5.20 -2.20
C PRO A 526 18.24 6.33 -2.80
N ARG A 527 18.19 7.48 -2.11
CA ARG A 527 17.45 8.67 -2.58
C ARG A 527 17.85 9.10 -4.00
N ALA A 528 19.15 9.03 -4.33
CA ALA A 528 19.65 9.36 -5.67
C ALA A 528 19.09 8.43 -6.75
N VAL A 529 18.90 7.14 -6.44
CA VAL A 529 18.25 6.17 -7.34
C VAL A 529 16.79 6.55 -7.56
N LEU A 530 16.05 6.83 -6.48
CA LEU A 530 14.64 7.21 -6.57
C LEU A 530 14.44 8.53 -7.34
N GLU A 531 15.33 9.51 -7.19
CA GLU A 531 15.31 10.77 -7.96
C GLU A 531 15.48 10.51 -9.47
N VAL A 532 16.45 9.66 -9.86
CA VAL A 532 16.65 9.28 -11.26
C VAL A 532 15.43 8.55 -11.81
N VAL A 533 14.92 7.55 -11.08
CA VAL A 533 13.73 6.78 -11.47
C VAL A 533 12.51 7.70 -11.64
N ALA A 534 12.33 8.70 -10.77
CA ALA A 534 11.24 9.67 -10.89
C ALA A 534 11.31 10.47 -12.21
N VAL A 535 12.51 10.90 -12.62
CA VAL A 535 12.70 11.59 -13.91
C VAL A 535 12.43 10.62 -15.08
N LEU A 536 12.97 9.40 -15.03
CA LEU A 536 12.75 8.39 -16.09
C LEU A 536 11.26 8.03 -16.25
N ARG A 537 10.51 7.90 -15.15
CA ARG A 537 9.06 7.69 -15.16
C ARG A 537 8.32 8.83 -15.84
N ARG A 538 8.69 10.08 -15.56
CA ARG A 538 8.12 11.23 -16.26
C ARG A 538 8.39 11.17 -17.76
N ILE A 539 9.62 10.84 -18.18
CA ILE A 539 9.96 10.70 -19.61
C ILE A 539 9.08 9.63 -20.26
N SER A 540 8.99 8.44 -19.66
CA SER A 540 8.17 7.32 -20.16
C SER A 540 6.69 7.69 -20.26
N ALA A 541 6.13 8.38 -19.26
CA ALA A 541 4.75 8.85 -19.27
C ALA A 541 4.49 9.84 -20.41
N GLN A 542 5.40 10.79 -20.66
CA GLN A 542 5.28 11.71 -21.81
C GLN A 542 5.34 10.95 -23.14
N CYS A 543 6.26 9.98 -23.30
CA CYS A 543 6.29 9.13 -24.50
C CYS A 543 4.97 8.39 -24.74
N HIS A 544 4.38 7.84 -23.68
CA HIS A 544 3.09 7.14 -23.78
C HIS A 544 1.97 8.10 -24.18
N GLN A 545 1.96 9.31 -23.62
CA GLN A 545 1.00 10.35 -23.98
C GLN A 545 1.13 10.80 -25.44
N VAL A 546 2.35 10.95 -25.97
CA VAL A 546 2.56 11.18 -27.42
C VAL A 546 1.92 10.06 -28.23
N SER A 547 2.13 8.81 -27.84
CA SER A 547 1.55 7.64 -28.51
C SER A 547 0.02 7.67 -28.52
N GLN A 548 -0.60 7.95 -27.38
CA GLN A 548 -2.06 8.08 -27.28
C GLN A 548 -2.61 9.20 -28.17
N GLN A 549 -1.95 10.36 -28.20
CA GLN A 549 -2.35 11.49 -29.05
C GLN A 549 -2.21 11.15 -30.55
N VAL A 550 -1.15 10.45 -30.94
CA VAL A 550 -0.92 10.01 -32.32
C VAL A 550 -1.99 9.02 -32.75
N ILE A 551 -2.30 8.01 -31.94
CA ILE A 551 -3.32 7.01 -32.23
C ILE A 551 -4.69 7.68 -32.38
N ALA A 552 -5.13 8.42 -31.35
CA ALA A 552 -6.43 9.10 -31.36
C ALA A 552 -6.53 10.12 -32.51
N GLY A 553 -5.43 10.85 -32.78
CA GLY A 553 -5.33 11.79 -33.89
C GLY A 553 -5.42 11.10 -35.25
N ALA A 554 -4.74 9.97 -35.44
CA ALA A 554 -4.76 9.19 -36.68
C ALA A 554 -6.14 8.62 -36.97
N GLU A 555 -6.77 7.98 -35.98
CA GLU A 555 -8.11 7.39 -36.11
C GLU A 555 -9.15 8.46 -36.45
N LEU A 556 -9.19 9.55 -35.67
CA LEU A 556 -10.15 10.64 -35.89
C LEU A 556 -10.00 11.25 -37.29
N ARG A 557 -8.75 11.52 -37.71
CA ARG A 557 -8.48 12.09 -39.03
C ARG A 557 -8.80 11.11 -40.15
N TYR A 558 -8.54 9.82 -39.97
CA TYR A 558 -8.93 8.80 -40.93
C TYR A 558 -10.45 8.74 -41.10
N THR A 559 -11.22 8.68 -40.01
CA THR A 559 -12.69 8.68 -40.06
C THR A 559 -13.23 9.94 -40.76
N GLN A 560 -12.68 11.12 -40.45
CA GLN A 560 -13.04 12.36 -41.12
C GLN A 560 -12.70 12.36 -42.61
N TRP A 561 -11.61 11.69 -43.00
CA TRP A 561 -11.19 11.55 -44.39
C TRP A 561 -12.20 10.69 -45.16
N VAL A 562 -12.52 9.51 -44.64
CA VAL A 562 -13.48 8.56 -45.21
C VAL A 562 -14.86 9.21 -45.36
N ASN A 563 -15.31 9.93 -44.33
CA ASN A 563 -16.59 10.64 -44.33
C ASN A 563 -16.59 11.93 -45.17
N LYS A 564 -15.48 12.26 -45.85
CA LYS A 564 -15.29 13.47 -46.67
C LYS A 564 -15.51 14.80 -45.91
N THR A 565 -15.46 14.79 -44.59
CA THR A 565 -15.65 15.97 -43.73
C THR A 565 -14.35 16.75 -43.47
N LEU A 566 -13.22 16.19 -43.89
CA LEU A 566 -11.88 16.76 -43.68
C LEU A 566 -11.58 17.89 -44.68
N ARG A 567 -11.31 19.10 -44.19
CA ARG A 567 -10.96 20.28 -45.01
C ARG A 567 -9.55 20.16 -45.59
N SER A 568 -9.27 20.83 -46.71
CA SER A 568 -7.97 20.74 -47.42
C SER A 568 -6.74 20.96 -46.52
N ARG A 569 -6.75 22.02 -45.68
CA ARG A 569 -5.66 22.28 -44.72
C ARG A 569 -5.46 21.14 -43.72
N GLN A 570 -6.57 20.56 -43.22
CA GLN A 570 -6.53 19.44 -42.28
C GLN A 570 -6.01 18.16 -42.97
N ARG A 571 -6.30 17.98 -44.28
CA ARG A 571 -5.78 16.85 -45.08
C ARG A 571 -4.27 16.91 -45.22
N HIS A 572 -3.74 18.11 -45.45
CA HIS A 572 -2.30 18.32 -45.54
C HIS A 572 -1.61 18.07 -44.18
N ASN A 573 -2.19 18.58 -43.08
CA ASN A 573 -1.67 18.31 -41.73
C ASN A 573 -1.70 16.82 -41.37
N TYR A 574 -2.75 16.09 -41.75
CA TYR A 574 -2.83 14.65 -41.52
C TYR A 574 -1.73 13.89 -42.28
N ARG A 575 -1.39 14.29 -43.51
CA ARG A 575 -0.24 13.72 -44.23
C ARG A 575 1.10 14.04 -43.57
N ARG A 576 1.28 15.27 -43.07
CA ARG A 576 2.49 15.63 -42.31
C ARG A 576 2.64 14.75 -41.08
N MET A 577 1.57 14.53 -40.33
CA MET A 577 1.55 13.58 -39.21
C MET A 577 1.96 12.16 -39.64
N LEU A 578 1.33 11.61 -40.69
CA LEU A 578 1.65 10.26 -41.20
C LEU A 578 3.11 10.13 -41.67
N ASN A 579 3.72 11.21 -42.14
CA ASN A 579 5.15 11.22 -42.45
C ASN A 579 6.00 11.33 -41.17
N SER A 580 5.60 12.16 -40.22
CA SER A 580 6.35 12.35 -38.98
C SER A 580 6.38 11.11 -38.08
N ILE A 581 5.31 10.33 -38.06
CA ILE A 581 5.28 9.08 -37.28
C ILE A 581 6.34 8.06 -37.72
N LYS A 582 6.77 8.09 -38.99
CA LYS A 582 7.78 7.16 -39.53
C LYS A 582 9.14 7.31 -38.86
N PHE A 583 9.54 8.55 -38.55
CA PHE A 583 10.79 8.80 -37.81
C PHE A 583 10.56 8.88 -36.29
N LEU A 584 9.38 9.34 -35.84
CA LEU A 584 9.10 9.47 -34.42
C LEU A 584 8.98 8.12 -33.71
N SER A 585 8.41 7.10 -34.35
CA SER A 585 8.30 5.76 -33.75
C SER A 585 9.69 5.19 -33.37
N PRO A 586 10.68 5.12 -34.28
CA PRO A 586 12.06 4.74 -33.92
C PRO A 586 12.71 5.61 -32.84
N VAL A 587 12.44 6.92 -32.82
CA VAL A 587 12.97 7.83 -31.79
C VAL A 587 12.39 7.53 -30.42
N LEU A 588 11.08 7.31 -30.33
CA LEU A 588 10.44 6.95 -29.07
C LEU A 588 10.91 5.57 -28.59
N GLN A 589 11.10 4.61 -29.51
CA GLN A 589 11.68 3.30 -29.19
C GLN A 589 13.12 3.43 -28.67
N LEU A 590 13.97 4.29 -29.28
CA LEU A 590 15.31 4.59 -28.77
C LEU A 590 15.25 5.19 -27.36
N ILE A 591 14.33 6.12 -27.09
CA ILE A 591 14.16 6.70 -25.75
C ILE A 591 13.75 5.63 -24.74
N LEU A 592 12.83 4.73 -25.09
CA LEU A 592 12.45 3.62 -24.22
C LEU A 592 13.65 2.70 -23.95
N LEU A 593 14.46 2.40 -24.97
CA LEU A 593 15.68 1.59 -24.80
C LEU A 593 16.67 2.25 -23.86
N LEU A 594 16.90 3.56 -24.02
CA LEU A 594 17.75 4.35 -23.13
C LEU A 594 17.24 4.31 -21.68
N ILE A 595 15.93 4.50 -21.48
CA ILE A 595 15.31 4.40 -20.14
C ILE A 595 15.62 3.04 -19.51
N THR A 596 15.44 1.95 -20.26
CA THR A 596 15.63 0.60 -19.72
C THR A 596 17.10 0.30 -19.43
N LEU A 597 18.03 0.70 -20.30
CA LEU A 597 19.48 0.56 -20.08
C LEU A 597 19.93 1.33 -18.82
N GLU A 598 19.49 2.57 -18.69
CA GLU A 598 19.78 3.39 -17.52
C GLU A 598 19.15 2.82 -16.26
N LEU A 599 17.96 2.22 -16.36
CA LEU A 599 17.28 1.58 -15.24
C LEU A 599 18.05 0.34 -14.74
N VAL A 600 18.52 -0.53 -15.64
CA VAL A 600 19.33 -1.71 -15.29
C VAL A 600 20.60 -1.29 -14.53
N SER A 601 21.17 -0.14 -14.90
CA SER A 601 22.39 0.40 -14.31
C SER A 601 22.12 1.46 -13.22
N VAL A 602 20.89 1.59 -12.72
CA VAL A 602 20.47 2.75 -11.91
C VAL A 602 21.28 2.90 -10.62
N HIS A 603 21.70 1.79 -10.02
CA HIS A 603 22.50 1.79 -8.79
C HIS A 603 23.91 2.35 -8.98
N SER A 604 24.44 2.37 -10.21
CA SER A 604 25.72 3.00 -10.53
C SER A 604 25.69 4.52 -10.31
N VAL A 605 24.51 5.12 -10.14
CA VAL A 605 24.39 6.54 -9.78
C VAL A 605 25.13 6.87 -8.48
N CYS A 606 25.18 5.93 -7.53
CA CYS A 606 25.85 6.10 -6.25
C CYS A 606 27.38 6.21 -6.39
N LYS A 607 27.94 5.81 -7.54
CA LYS A 607 29.38 5.91 -7.84
C LYS A 607 29.76 7.28 -8.43
N LYS A 608 28.79 8.12 -8.82
CA LYS A 608 29.07 9.44 -9.42
C LYS A 608 29.44 10.45 -8.33
N ASN A 609 30.44 11.29 -8.62
CA ASN A 609 30.69 12.49 -7.83
C ASN A 609 29.54 13.52 -8.04
N PRO A 610 29.39 14.51 -7.14
CA PRO A 610 28.30 15.48 -7.22
C PRO A 610 28.22 16.24 -8.55
N PHE A 611 29.35 16.56 -9.18
CA PHE A 611 29.39 17.27 -10.45
C PHE A 611 28.83 16.41 -11.59
N ASP A 612 29.33 15.18 -11.72
CA ASP A 612 28.89 14.22 -12.75
C ASP A 612 27.42 13.83 -12.55
N TYR A 613 26.98 13.71 -11.29
CA TYR A 613 25.58 13.48 -10.95
C TYR A 613 24.68 14.63 -11.44
N GLN A 614 25.07 15.88 -11.20
CA GLN A 614 24.32 17.04 -11.69
C GLN A 614 24.31 17.13 -13.22
N GLN A 615 25.42 16.84 -13.89
CA GLN A 615 25.48 16.82 -15.36
C GLN A 615 24.57 15.72 -15.93
N TYR A 616 24.57 14.54 -15.30
CA TYR A 616 23.69 13.44 -15.66
C TYR A 616 22.20 13.80 -15.48
N LEU A 617 21.81 14.39 -14.35
CA LEU A 617 20.44 14.86 -14.14
C LEU A 617 20.03 15.95 -15.13
N LYS A 618 20.93 16.89 -15.47
CA LYS A 618 20.68 17.90 -16.51
C LYS A 618 20.42 17.26 -17.87
N PHE A 619 21.17 16.21 -18.19
CA PHE A 619 20.93 15.42 -19.39
C PHE A 619 19.53 14.78 -19.38
N LEU A 620 19.15 14.03 -18.34
CA LEU A 620 17.82 13.43 -18.24
C LEU A 620 16.71 14.48 -18.32
N LYS A 621 16.85 15.61 -17.63
CA LYS A 621 15.91 16.74 -17.71
C LYS A 621 15.80 17.32 -19.11
N SER A 622 16.87 17.28 -19.91
CA SER A 622 16.81 17.72 -21.31
C SER A 622 16.03 16.74 -22.20
N VAL A 623 16.11 15.44 -21.93
CA VAL A 623 15.28 14.41 -22.60
C VAL A 623 13.81 14.55 -22.18
N LEU A 624 13.55 14.81 -20.89
CA LEU A 624 12.21 15.12 -20.38
C LEU A 624 11.61 16.36 -21.04
N GLN A 625 12.36 17.46 -21.10
CA GLN A 625 11.90 18.67 -21.80
C GLN A 625 11.58 18.38 -23.27
N TYR A 626 12.37 17.49 -23.91
CA TYR A 626 12.10 17.08 -25.27
C TYR A 626 10.75 16.35 -25.38
N THR A 627 10.48 15.37 -24.52
CA THR A 627 9.22 14.62 -24.58
C THR A 627 8.01 15.47 -24.18
N GLU A 628 8.13 16.38 -23.21
CA GLU A 628 7.07 17.36 -22.86
C GLU A 628 6.73 18.28 -24.05
N ASN A 629 7.75 18.70 -24.81
CA ASN A 629 7.54 19.48 -26.03
C ASN A 629 6.87 18.65 -27.13
N LEU A 630 7.22 17.36 -27.27
CA LEU A 630 6.53 16.47 -28.21
C LEU A 630 5.04 16.38 -27.87
N VAL A 631 4.68 16.13 -26.60
CA VAL A 631 3.26 16.12 -26.16
C VAL A 631 2.54 17.40 -26.55
N THR A 632 3.20 18.55 -26.40
CA THR A 632 2.63 19.83 -26.81
C THR A 632 2.43 19.89 -28.33
N TYR A 633 3.39 19.43 -29.12
CA TYR A 633 3.36 19.53 -30.59
C TYR A 633 2.44 18.51 -31.26
N THR A 634 2.32 17.32 -30.69
CA THR A 634 1.42 16.26 -31.16
C THR A 634 -0.02 16.42 -30.67
N SER A 635 -0.29 17.42 -29.81
CA SER A 635 -1.64 17.73 -29.35
C SER A 635 -2.57 18.11 -30.50
N PRO A 636 -3.87 17.75 -30.41
CA PRO A 636 -4.88 18.12 -31.39
C PRO A 636 -5.05 19.64 -31.57
N GLU A 637 -4.66 20.46 -30.59
CA GLU A 637 -4.73 21.92 -30.67
C GLU A 637 -3.55 22.51 -31.45
N LYS A 638 -2.33 22.02 -31.22
CA LYS A 638 -1.11 22.61 -31.83
C LYS A 638 -0.79 22.02 -33.21
N ASN A 639 -0.80 20.70 -33.37
CA ASN A 639 -0.44 19.98 -34.61
C ASN A 639 0.84 20.47 -35.30
N LYS A 640 1.95 20.59 -34.55
CA LYS A 640 3.23 21.13 -35.02
C LYS A 640 4.20 20.04 -35.50
N TRP A 641 3.84 19.39 -36.59
CA TRP A 641 4.54 18.19 -37.10
C TRP A 641 5.88 18.50 -37.79
N ASP A 642 6.04 19.68 -38.39
CA ASP A 642 7.29 20.08 -39.06
C ASP A 642 8.33 20.53 -38.03
N GLU A 643 7.92 21.32 -37.03
CA GLU A 643 8.79 21.75 -35.94
C GLU A 643 9.28 20.57 -35.09
N THR A 644 8.52 19.47 -35.08
CA THR A 644 8.92 18.23 -34.43
C THR A 644 10.20 17.65 -35.05
N MET A 645 10.35 17.68 -36.37
CA MET A 645 11.53 17.15 -37.08
C MET A 645 12.82 17.86 -36.65
N GLU A 646 12.84 19.20 -36.69
CA GLU A 646 14.02 19.99 -36.32
C GLU A 646 14.39 19.78 -34.85
N PHE A 647 13.37 19.69 -33.99
CA PHE A 647 13.55 19.49 -32.58
C PHE A 647 14.07 18.08 -32.25
N THR A 648 13.57 17.05 -32.93
CA THR A 648 14.08 15.67 -32.87
C THR A 648 15.54 15.59 -33.29
N LYS A 649 15.92 16.25 -34.40
CA LYS A 649 17.31 16.30 -34.87
C LYS A 649 18.25 16.87 -33.79
N LYS A 650 17.87 17.98 -33.16
CA LYS A 650 18.66 18.60 -32.07
C LYS A 650 18.83 17.67 -30.88
N THR A 651 17.81 16.90 -30.52
CA THR A 651 17.87 15.94 -29.41
C THR A 651 18.76 14.74 -29.74
N LEU A 652 18.65 14.16 -30.94
CA LEU A 652 19.52 13.05 -31.35
C LEU A 652 21.01 13.45 -31.35
N ILE A 653 21.34 14.66 -31.82
CA ILE A 653 22.71 15.19 -31.73
C ILE A 653 23.19 15.28 -30.28
N LYS A 654 22.33 15.69 -29.35
CA LYS A 654 22.67 15.75 -27.92
C LYS A 654 22.87 14.34 -27.34
N LEU A 655 22.00 13.40 -27.66
CA LEU A 655 22.09 12.01 -27.21
C LEU A 655 23.41 11.37 -27.65
N ARG A 656 23.76 11.53 -28.93
CA ARG A 656 25.04 11.07 -29.49
C ARG A 656 26.24 11.67 -28.74
N LYS A 657 26.28 12.98 -28.52
CA LYS A 657 27.37 13.65 -27.78
C LYS A 657 27.51 13.16 -26.33
N VAL A 658 26.38 12.84 -25.68
CA VAL A 658 26.36 12.33 -24.30
C VAL A 658 26.88 10.89 -24.23
N SER A 659 26.53 10.08 -25.23
CA SER A 659 27.10 8.74 -25.44
C SER A 659 28.61 8.79 -25.62
N GLU A 660 29.10 9.63 -26.54
CA GLU A 660 30.55 9.83 -26.78
C GLU A 660 31.32 10.26 -25.52
N ARG A 661 30.69 11.08 -24.65
CA ARG A 661 31.29 11.56 -23.40
C ARG A 661 31.18 10.57 -22.23
N LYS A 662 30.59 9.39 -22.44
CA LYS A 662 30.40 8.36 -21.41
C LYS A 662 29.67 8.84 -20.15
N LEU A 663 28.73 9.79 -20.28
CA LEU A 663 28.06 10.41 -19.11
C LEU A 663 26.91 9.57 -18.52
N MET A 664 26.32 8.66 -19.30
CA MET A 664 25.21 7.77 -18.90
C MET A 664 25.62 6.73 -17.84
N LEU A 665 24.65 6.19 -17.10
CA LEU A 665 24.90 5.20 -16.03
C LEU A 665 25.36 3.87 -16.58
N VAL A 666 24.86 3.46 -17.75
CA VAL A 666 25.24 2.22 -18.41
C VAL A 666 26.77 2.12 -18.65
N HIS A 667 27.44 3.26 -18.85
CA HIS A 667 28.89 3.29 -19.05
C HIS A 667 29.71 3.01 -17.78
N LEU A 668 29.08 3.10 -16.60
CA LEU A 668 29.70 2.86 -15.29
C LEU A 668 29.41 1.44 -14.75
N ALA A 669 28.58 0.67 -15.45
CA ALA A 669 28.16 -0.66 -15.05
C ALA A 669 29.12 -1.77 -15.50
N MET A 670 30.14 -1.44 -16.30
CA MET A 670 31.25 -2.32 -16.68
C MET A 670 32.42 -2.23 -15.69
#